data_AF-A0A9W4D413-F1
#
_entry.id   AF-A0A9W4D413-F1
#
_cell.length_a   1.000
_cell.length_b   1.000
_cell.length_c   1.000
_cell.angle_alpha   90.00
_cell.angle_beta   90.00
_cell.angle_gamma   90.00
#
_symmetry.space_group_name_H-M   'P 1'
#
loop_
_entity.id
_entity.type
_entity.pdbx_description
1 polymer ?
#
loop_
_entity_poly.entity_id
_entity_poly.type
_entity_poly.pdbx_seq_one_letter_code
_entity_poly.pdbx_strand_id
1 'polypeptide(L)'
;MSDAEFETIRKLQVERNSAIAAKKGSSAIDFSTQRTDSSTKASLTDSFDTTLYDREGVDKFEGYNSSIPAADGDEDDEKDDTTNRLIGQYTGSKDQINEFSHGAGVEEEDILLGREKSARISDRETDYQKRRHNRVLTPTRADAFATNGESENGESYRDIMARRELEREEERVRKAIEEKEANGEVIHHKATLTKEGSQSPTANNKKDTESEEASSTGRKRKQRWDVTSKLTESPPATDTKAKRSRWDQTPSIGVIGEGETPRRRSRWDQAPAATPIGNQGLSTPMHPSQMGGPVLPTTFGTDISMRNAPLSDEDLDIMLPSEGYKILDPPPGYAPIRIASQKIMSTPTPAAGYGGFIMQEPESGRNTGKSLPSEIPGVGDLQFFKAEDMVYFGKLTDGSDENTMSVEELKERKIMRLLLKVKNGTPPMRKTALRQLTDNAQQFGAGPLFNQILPLLMEKSLEDQERHLLVKVIDRVLYKLDELVRPYVHKILVVIEPLLIDQDYYARVEGREIISNLSKAAGLAHMISIMRPDIDHVDEYVRNTTARAFAVVASALGIPALLPFLRAVCRSKKSWEARHTGVKIVQQIPILMGCAVLPHLKGLVDCIGGNLNDDQTKVRTVTSLAIAALAEAANPYGIESFDDILNPLWTGARKQRGKGLAGFLKAVGYIIPLMDEEYANYYTGQIMEILLREFSSPDEEMKKVVLKVVSQCAGTDGVTSGYLKEQVLDEFFKSFWVRRMALDKRNYRQVVETTVDLGQKVGVGEIVERIVNNLKDESEAYRKMTVETVEKVIASLGAADIGERLEERLIDGILHSFQEQSVEDIVMLNGFGTVVNALGSRCKPYLPQIVSTILWRLNNKSATVRQQAADLISRIAMVMKQCGEDALMGKLGIVLYEFLGEEYPEVLGSILGALRSIVTVVGISQMQPPIKDLLPRLTPILRNRHEKVQENTIDLVGRIADRGPESVNAREWMRICFELLDMLKAHKKGIRRAANNTFGFIAKAIGPQDVLATLLNNLRVQERQSRVCTAVAIGIVAETCAPFTVLPALMNEYRVPELNVQNGVLKSLSFLFEYIGEMAKDYVYAVTPLLEDALIDRDQVHRQTAASVVKHVALGVVGLGCEDAMLHLLNLLWPNLFETSPHVIDRIIEAIIGINMSIGPGLTMNYVWAGLFHPARKVRVPYFRIYNEIYVLQSDAMVPYYPTLDDEKIDRPELAIVI
;
A
#
# COMPACT_ATOMS: atom_id res chain seq x y z
N MET A 1 -65.33 20.64 1.91
CA MET A 1 -65.40 20.57 0.44
C MET A 1 -66.87 20.50 0.04
N SER A 2 -67.21 21.05 -1.12
CA SER A 2 -68.53 20.96 -1.75
C SER A 2 -68.65 19.73 -2.65
N ASP A 3 -69.85 19.35 -3.04
CA ASP A 3 -70.07 18.19 -3.92
C ASP A 3 -69.41 18.36 -5.30
N ALA A 4 -69.27 19.61 -5.78
CA ALA A 4 -68.53 19.93 -7.02
C ALA A 4 -67.02 19.69 -6.89
N GLU A 5 -66.43 19.94 -5.72
CA GLU A 5 -65.05 19.58 -5.41
C GLU A 5 -64.88 18.05 -5.33
N PHE A 6 -65.90 17.33 -4.82
CA PHE A 6 -65.88 15.87 -4.78
C PHE A 6 -66.02 15.24 -6.18
N GLU A 7 -66.90 15.76 -7.04
CA GLU A 7 -67.01 15.33 -8.44
C GLU A 7 -65.75 15.64 -9.27
N THR A 8 -65.11 16.79 -9.05
CA THR A 8 -63.87 17.15 -9.77
C THR A 8 -62.69 16.29 -9.33
N ILE A 9 -62.53 16.02 -8.02
CA ILE A 9 -61.55 15.04 -7.52
C ILE A 9 -61.83 13.66 -8.13
N ARG A 10 -63.09 13.21 -8.16
CA ARG A 10 -63.47 11.92 -8.75
C ARG A 10 -63.17 11.84 -10.25
N LYS A 11 -63.40 12.92 -11.02
CA LYS A 11 -63.01 13.00 -12.44
C LYS A 11 -61.49 12.94 -12.62
N LEU A 12 -60.73 13.74 -11.88
CA LEU A 12 -59.26 13.75 -11.93
C LEU A 12 -58.66 12.38 -11.55
N GLN A 13 -59.27 11.67 -10.60
CA GLN A 13 -58.84 10.33 -10.21
C GLN A 13 -59.14 9.28 -11.30
N VAL A 14 -60.26 9.41 -12.02
CA VAL A 14 -60.58 8.58 -13.19
C VAL A 14 -59.65 8.89 -14.37
N GLU A 15 -59.38 10.17 -14.65
CA GLU A 15 -58.39 10.57 -15.66
C GLU A 15 -57.01 10.01 -15.33
N ARG A 16 -56.53 10.16 -14.08
CA ARG A 16 -55.23 9.61 -13.65
C ARG A 16 -55.15 8.11 -13.85
N ASN A 17 -56.22 7.37 -13.53
CA ASN A 17 -56.28 5.92 -13.73
C ASN A 17 -56.29 5.54 -15.22
N SER A 18 -57.00 6.29 -16.08
CA SER A 18 -56.96 6.09 -17.55
C SER A 18 -55.60 6.41 -18.16
N ALA A 19 -54.88 7.42 -17.65
CA ALA A 19 -53.53 7.77 -18.10
C ALA A 19 -52.49 6.71 -17.70
N ILE A 20 -52.66 6.09 -16.53
CA ILE A 20 -51.85 4.94 -16.10
C ILE A 20 -52.15 3.71 -16.96
N ALA A 21 -53.41 3.45 -17.31
CA ALA A 21 -53.79 2.38 -18.23
C ALA A 21 -53.21 2.61 -19.65
N ALA A 22 -53.33 3.83 -20.19
CA ALA A 22 -52.77 4.20 -21.48
C ALA A 22 -51.24 4.02 -21.54
N LYS A 23 -50.52 4.39 -20.46
CA LYS A 23 -49.06 4.16 -20.35
C LYS A 23 -48.65 2.68 -20.29
N LYS A 24 -49.55 1.75 -19.95
CA LYS A 24 -49.30 0.30 -20.08
C LYS A 24 -49.59 -0.26 -21.48
N GLY A 25 -50.16 0.54 -22.40
CA GLY A 25 -50.64 0.06 -23.70
C GLY A 25 -49.76 0.35 -24.92
N SER A 26 -48.61 1.02 -24.77
CA SER A 26 -47.89 1.64 -25.91
C SER A 26 -46.44 1.15 -26.13
N SER A 27 -46.17 -0.15 -25.95
CA SER A 27 -44.89 -0.76 -26.33
C SER A 27 -45.00 -2.20 -26.88
N ALA A 28 -46.17 -2.58 -27.39
CA ALA A 28 -46.34 -3.79 -28.19
C ALA A 28 -46.27 -3.39 -29.68
N ILE A 29 -45.17 -3.73 -30.34
CA ILE A 29 -45.02 -3.60 -31.80
C ILE A 29 -45.16 -4.99 -32.42
N ASP A 30 -45.84 -5.05 -33.56
CA ASP A 30 -46.35 -6.27 -34.17
C ASP A 30 -45.23 -7.14 -34.79
N PHE A 31 -45.28 -8.45 -34.54
CA PHE A 31 -44.34 -9.46 -35.05
C PHE A 31 -45.04 -10.54 -35.91
N SER A 32 -46.27 -10.29 -36.37
CA SER A 32 -47.11 -11.27 -37.08
C SER A 32 -46.65 -11.67 -38.50
N THR A 33 -45.55 -11.10 -39.03
CA THR A 33 -45.07 -11.37 -40.40
C THR A 33 -43.61 -11.86 -40.50
N GLN A 34 -43.27 -12.95 -39.80
CA GLN A 34 -42.29 -13.91 -40.34
C GLN A 34 -42.41 -15.33 -39.73
N ARG A 35 -42.68 -16.31 -40.61
CA ARG A 35 -42.38 -17.74 -40.43
C ARG A 35 -41.02 -18.02 -41.09
N THR A 36 -40.19 -18.97 -40.67
CA THR A 36 -40.15 -19.85 -39.49
C THR A 36 -38.68 -20.17 -39.19
N ASP A 37 -38.34 -20.53 -37.95
CA ASP A 37 -37.65 -21.79 -37.57
C ASP A 37 -37.10 -21.69 -36.12
N SER A 38 -36.69 -22.82 -35.55
CA SER A 38 -36.58 -23.00 -34.09
C SER A 38 -35.30 -22.47 -33.44
N SER A 39 -35.43 -21.75 -32.32
CA SER A 39 -34.35 -21.53 -31.34
C SER A 39 -34.92 -21.48 -29.92
N THR A 40 -34.34 -22.25 -29.00
CA THR A 40 -34.89 -22.52 -27.66
C THR A 40 -34.06 -21.85 -26.55
N LYS A 41 -34.29 -20.56 -26.29
CA LYS A 41 -33.77 -19.85 -25.10
C LYS A 41 -34.82 -18.85 -24.59
N ALA A 42 -35.11 -18.89 -23.28
CA ALA A 42 -36.14 -18.08 -22.63
C ALA A 42 -35.54 -16.93 -21.78
N SER A 43 -36.36 -15.94 -21.40
CA SER A 43 -35.94 -14.83 -20.53
C SER A 43 -35.68 -15.29 -19.10
N LEU A 44 -34.65 -14.74 -18.46
CA LEU A 44 -34.22 -15.10 -17.11
C LEU A 44 -35.06 -14.46 -15.98
N THR A 45 -36.24 -13.92 -16.29
CA THR A 45 -37.04 -13.06 -15.40
C THR A 45 -38.35 -13.68 -14.91
N ASP A 46 -38.86 -14.71 -15.58
CA ASP A 46 -40.18 -15.29 -15.28
C ASP A 46 -40.03 -16.60 -14.52
N SER A 47 -40.57 -16.64 -13.29
CA SER A 47 -40.56 -17.82 -12.42
C SER A 47 -41.80 -18.70 -12.66
N PHE A 48 -41.59 -19.88 -13.24
CA PHE A 48 -42.63 -20.76 -13.78
C PHE A 48 -43.35 -21.68 -12.77
N ASP A 49 -43.57 -21.24 -11.52
CA ASP A 49 -44.56 -21.89 -10.65
C ASP A 49 -45.27 -20.92 -9.69
N THR A 50 -46.42 -20.43 -10.14
CA THR A 50 -47.40 -19.70 -9.31
C THR A 50 -48.52 -20.61 -8.78
N THR A 51 -48.47 -21.92 -9.05
CA THR A 51 -49.53 -22.89 -8.69
C THR A 51 -49.28 -23.58 -7.34
N LEU A 52 -48.01 -23.68 -6.92
CA LEU A 52 -47.62 -24.29 -5.64
C LEU A 52 -47.63 -23.31 -4.46
N TYR A 53 -47.47 -22.01 -4.71
CA TYR A 53 -47.23 -20.97 -3.69
C TYR A 53 -48.36 -19.93 -3.54
N ASP A 54 -49.57 -20.26 -4.00
CA ASP A 54 -50.72 -19.35 -3.88
C ASP A 54 -51.16 -19.17 -2.42
N ARG A 55 -51.23 -17.91 -1.96
CA ARG A 55 -51.08 -17.57 -0.53
C ARG A 55 -52.40 -17.28 0.19
N GLU A 56 -53.53 -17.42 -0.50
CA GLU A 56 -54.88 -17.14 0.02
C GLU A 56 -55.74 -18.41 0.22
N GLY A 57 -55.13 -19.61 0.14
CA GLY A 57 -55.79 -20.89 0.38
C GLY A 57 -55.63 -21.40 1.83
N VAL A 58 -56.67 -21.23 2.65
CA VAL A 58 -56.77 -21.85 3.99
C VAL A 58 -57.05 -23.37 3.84
N ASP A 59 -56.66 -24.17 4.84
CA ASP A 59 -56.90 -25.63 4.95
C ASP A 59 -56.22 -26.57 3.92
N LYS A 60 -54.99 -26.24 3.46
CA LYS A 60 -54.20 -27.13 2.58
C LYS A 60 -53.05 -27.91 3.23
N PHE A 61 -52.72 -27.66 4.50
CA PHE A 61 -51.52 -28.21 5.17
C PHE A 61 -51.75 -28.96 6.50
N GLU A 62 -53.00 -29.15 6.95
CA GLU A 62 -53.30 -29.81 8.25
C GLU A 62 -52.80 -31.26 8.38
N GLY A 63 -52.40 -31.91 7.28
CA GLY A 63 -51.89 -33.29 7.27
C GLY A 63 -50.36 -33.45 7.24
N TYR A 64 -49.58 -32.37 7.23
CA TYR A 64 -48.11 -32.45 7.09
C TYR A 64 -47.38 -32.19 8.42
N ASN A 65 -46.50 -33.12 8.81
CA ASN A 65 -45.64 -32.94 9.99
C ASN A 65 -44.67 -31.78 9.78
N SER A 66 -44.90 -30.67 10.49
CA SER A 66 -44.15 -29.41 10.35
C SER A 66 -42.85 -29.35 11.17
N SER A 67 -42.37 -30.47 11.70
CA SER A 67 -41.09 -30.57 12.41
C SER A 67 -40.47 -31.96 12.28
N ILE A 68 -39.15 -31.99 12.14
CA ILE A 68 -38.33 -33.20 12.35
C ILE A 68 -37.79 -33.12 13.79
N PRO A 69 -37.98 -34.15 14.63
CA PRO A 69 -37.44 -34.15 15.99
C PRO A 69 -35.91 -34.37 16.00
N ALA A 70 -35.25 -33.96 17.07
CA ALA A 70 -33.82 -34.14 17.30
C ALA A 70 -33.57 -34.96 18.58
N ALA A 71 -32.51 -35.79 18.56
CA ALA A 71 -32.10 -36.74 19.61
C ALA A 71 -33.06 -37.96 19.77
N ASP A 72 -32.63 -39.18 20.11
CA ASP A 72 -31.32 -39.72 20.54
C ASP A 72 -31.06 -41.12 19.92
N GLY A 73 -29.80 -41.61 19.92
CA GLY A 73 -29.49 -43.05 19.95
C GLY A 73 -28.55 -43.62 18.87
N ASP A 74 -27.54 -44.37 19.33
CA ASP A 74 -26.71 -45.42 18.68
C ASP A 74 -26.12 -45.10 17.27
N GLU A 75 -24.85 -44.69 17.08
CA GLU A 75 -23.52 -45.33 17.33
C GLU A 75 -22.89 -46.02 16.09
N ASP A 76 -21.57 -45.80 15.95
CA ASP A 76 -20.59 -46.30 14.96
C ASP A 76 -20.57 -45.79 13.48
N ASP A 77 -19.32 -45.72 12.97
CA ASP A 77 -18.88 -45.57 11.57
C ASP A 77 -18.89 -44.20 10.83
N GLU A 78 -18.33 -43.14 11.44
CA GLU A 78 -17.68 -42.05 10.67
C GLU A 78 -16.19 -42.36 10.40
N LYS A 79 -15.73 -42.18 9.14
CA LYS A 79 -14.31 -42.36 8.73
C LYS A 79 -13.81 -41.23 7.82
N ASP A 80 -12.84 -40.45 8.33
CA ASP A 80 -11.80 -39.67 7.63
C ASP A 80 -12.01 -39.29 6.13
N ASP A 81 -12.80 -38.25 5.83
CA ASP A 81 -12.82 -37.64 4.47
C ASP A 81 -11.57 -36.75 4.24
N THR A 82 -10.46 -37.38 3.88
CA THR A 82 -9.13 -36.77 3.76
C THR A 82 -8.84 -36.13 2.39
N THR A 83 -9.79 -35.37 1.84
CA THR A 83 -9.73 -34.80 0.48
C THR A 83 -8.91 -33.50 0.36
N ASN A 84 -7.58 -33.65 0.34
CA ASN A 84 -6.60 -32.58 0.08
C ASN A 84 -6.85 -31.80 -1.24
N ARG A 85 -7.46 -30.60 -1.17
CA ARG A 85 -7.58 -29.66 -2.31
C ARG A 85 -6.41 -28.68 -2.39
N LEU A 86 -5.36 -29.06 -3.12
CA LEU A 86 -4.24 -28.20 -3.49
C LEU A 86 -4.61 -27.27 -4.67
N ILE A 87 -5.18 -26.09 -4.38
CA ILE A 87 -5.29 -24.98 -5.34
C ILE A 87 -4.54 -23.77 -4.78
N GLY A 88 -3.43 -23.40 -5.41
CA GLY A 88 -2.68 -22.19 -5.05
C GLY A 88 -3.41 -20.95 -5.56
N GLN A 89 -3.99 -20.16 -4.65
CA GLN A 89 -4.66 -18.89 -4.98
C GLN A 89 -3.64 -17.87 -5.51
N TYR A 90 -3.50 -17.84 -6.84
CA TYR A 90 -2.73 -16.83 -7.59
C TYR A 90 -3.61 -15.79 -8.30
N THR A 91 -4.91 -15.80 -8.00
CA THR A 91 -5.81 -14.65 -8.12
C THR A 91 -5.83 -13.89 -6.80
N GLY A 92 -5.89 -12.56 -6.84
CA GLY A 92 -6.10 -11.76 -5.62
C GLY A 92 -7.39 -12.14 -4.90
N SER A 93 -7.50 -11.82 -3.61
CA SER A 93 -8.73 -12.09 -2.86
C SER A 93 -9.92 -11.34 -3.48
N LYS A 94 -11.15 -11.81 -3.22
CA LYS A 94 -12.35 -11.11 -3.70
C LYS A 94 -12.41 -9.68 -3.15
N ASP A 95 -11.84 -9.45 -1.97
CA ASP A 95 -11.68 -8.14 -1.33
C ASP A 95 -10.67 -7.26 -2.09
N GLN A 96 -9.49 -7.78 -2.45
CA GLN A 96 -8.52 -7.06 -3.28
C GLN A 96 -9.09 -6.70 -4.67
N ILE A 97 -9.87 -7.60 -5.27
CA ILE A 97 -10.52 -7.35 -6.56
C ILE A 97 -11.63 -6.29 -6.40
N ASN A 98 -12.38 -6.32 -5.30
CA ASN A 98 -13.38 -5.30 -4.98
C ASN A 98 -12.72 -3.93 -4.68
N GLU A 99 -11.59 -3.91 -3.97
CA GLU A 99 -10.78 -2.73 -3.67
C GLU A 99 -10.26 -2.06 -4.96
N PHE A 100 -9.79 -2.85 -5.94
CA PHE A 100 -9.49 -2.34 -7.29
C PHE A 100 -10.73 -1.92 -8.11
N SER A 101 -11.94 -2.36 -7.73
CA SER A 101 -13.19 -2.03 -8.43
C SER A 101 -13.91 -0.78 -7.89
N HIS A 102 -13.54 -0.31 -6.69
CA HIS A 102 -14.18 0.81 -6.02
C HIS A 102 -13.16 1.94 -5.84
N GLY A 103 -13.15 2.87 -6.81
CA GLY A 103 -12.22 4.00 -6.89
C GLY A 103 -12.40 5.09 -5.82
N ALA A 104 -12.36 4.72 -4.55
CA ALA A 104 -12.22 5.65 -3.43
C ALA A 104 -10.72 5.87 -3.18
N GLY A 105 -10.21 7.03 -3.63
CA GLY A 105 -8.78 7.24 -3.84
C GLY A 105 -7.87 7.06 -2.61
N VAL A 106 -6.98 6.07 -2.69
CA VAL A 106 -5.65 6.12 -2.09
C VAL A 106 -4.66 6.07 -3.25
N GLU A 107 -4.24 7.24 -3.74
CA GLU A 107 -3.10 7.31 -4.65
C GLU A 107 -1.82 6.90 -3.89
N GLU A 108 -0.97 6.11 -4.52
CA GLU A 108 0.30 5.67 -3.93
C GLU A 108 1.19 6.90 -3.67
N GLU A 109 1.57 7.19 -2.42
CA GLU A 109 2.64 8.18 -2.16
C GLU A 109 3.92 7.65 -2.82
N ASP A 110 4.45 8.38 -3.80
CA ASP A 110 5.63 8.00 -4.55
C ASP A 110 6.79 7.64 -3.60
N ILE A 111 7.42 6.49 -3.84
CA ILE A 111 8.58 5.98 -3.10
C ILE A 111 9.73 7.01 -3.10
N LEU A 112 9.81 7.89 -4.11
CA LEU A 112 10.72 9.04 -4.14
C LEU A 112 10.43 10.09 -3.06
N LEU A 113 9.16 10.40 -2.75
CA LEU A 113 8.79 11.34 -1.67
C LEU A 113 9.14 10.78 -0.28
N GLY A 114 9.06 9.46 -0.10
CA GLY A 114 9.62 8.77 1.07
C GLY A 114 11.14 8.95 1.19
N ARG A 115 11.85 8.88 0.05
CA ARG A 115 13.31 9.10 -0.04
C ARG A 115 13.68 10.54 0.35
N GLU A 116 12.90 11.54 -0.05
CA GLU A 116 13.08 12.95 0.36
C GLU A 116 12.83 13.18 1.86
N LYS A 117 11.72 12.66 2.40
CA LYS A 117 11.42 12.73 3.85
C LYS A 117 12.60 12.14 4.66
N SER A 118 13.21 11.07 4.17
CA SER A 118 14.41 10.46 4.78
C SER A 118 15.70 11.31 4.69
N ALA A 119 15.78 12.29 3.78
CA ALA A 119 17.05 12.96 3.42
C ALA A 119 17.51 14.00 4.46
N ARG A 120 16.67 14.33 5.44
CA ARG A 120 17.01 15.27 6.51
C ARG A 120 18.06 14.67 7.45
N ILE A 121 19.21 15.33 7.54
CA ILE A 121 20.37 14.86 8.31
C ILE A 121 20.04 14.71 9.80
N SER A 122 19.22 15.62 10.36
CA SER A 122 18.73 15.58 11.75
C SER A 122 18.09 14.25 12.15
N ASP A 123 17.41 13.62 11.20
CA ASP A 123 16.54 12.48 11.44
C ASP A 123 17.34 11.16 11.36
N ARG A 124 18.47 11.20 10.63
CA ARG A 124 19.50 10.15 10.54
C ARG A 124 20.55 10.20 11.66
N GLU A 125 20.55 11.24 12.50
CA GLU A 125 21.53 11.36 13.59
C GLU A 125 21.20 10.44 14.77
N THR A 126 22.21 9.68 15.21
CA THR A 126 22.19 8.93 16.48
C THR A 126 22.07 9.88 17.68
N ASP A 127 21.62 9.39 18.83
CA ASP A 127 21.47 10.26 20.02
C ASP A 127 22.81 10.84 20.51
N TYR A 128 23.93 10.17 20.23
CA TYR A 128 25.26 10.73 20.47
C TYR A 128 25.58 11.92 19.54
N GLN A 129 25.10 11.89 18.29
CA GLN A 129 25.21 13.02 17.36
C GLN A 129 24.21 14.13 17.74
N LYS A 130 22.95 13.81 18.04
CA LYS A 130 21.92 14.77 18.48
C LYS A 130 22.32 15.57 19.73
N ARG A 131 23.15 15.00 20.63
CA ARG A 131 23.79 15.75 21.73
C ARG A 131 24.59 16.98 21.28
N ARG A 132 24.97 17.11 20.00
CA ARG A 132 25.60 18.32 19.44
C ARG A 132 24.65 19.52 19.35
N HIS A 133 23.35 19.28 19.15
CA HIS A 133 22.32 20.32 19.16
C HIS A 133 21.92 20.70 20.58
N ASN A 134 22.00 19.75 21.53
CA ASN A 134 21.76 20.01 22.96
C ASN A 134 22.98 20.62 23.68
N ARG A 135 24.10 20.85 22.99
CA ARG A 135 25.21 21.65 23.52
C ARG A 135 24.85 23.13 23.39
N VAL A 136 24.47 23.72 24.52
CA VAL A 136 24.46 25.18 24.70
C VAL A 136 25.80 25.73 24.20
N LEU A 137 25.77 26.71 23.27
CA LEU A 137 27.00 27.38 22.85
C LEU A 137 27.65 27.99 24.09
N THR A 138 28.96 27.74 24.27
CA THR A 138 29.69 28.25 25.45
C THR A 138 29.51 29.77 25.55
N PRO A 139 29.13 30.31 26.73
CA PRO A 139 29.10 31.74 26.97
C PRO A 139 30.41 32.40 26.51
N THR A 140 30.32 33.63 26.02
CA THR A 140 31.45 34.41 25.51
C THR A 140 32.58 34.44 26.53
N ARG A 141 33.72 33.81 26.21
CA ARG A 141 34.92 33.87 27.04
C ARG A 141 35.40 35.31 27.10
N ALA A 142 35.71 35.79 28.30
CA ALA A 142 36.47 37.03 28.45
C ALA A 142 37.88 36.84 27.86
N ASP A 143 38.28 37.72 26.94
CA ASP A 143 39.64 37.76 26.40
C ASP A 143 40.57 38.45 27.40
N ALA A 144 41.69 37.81 27.72
CA ALA A 144 42.68 38.33 28.67
C ALA A 144 43.55 39.47 28.10
N PHE A 145 43.47 39.76 26.79
CA PHE A 145 44.28 40.78 26.11
C PHE A 145 43.48 41.92 25.47
N ALA A 146 42.14 41.93 25.61
CA ALA A 146 41.30 43.03 25.13
C ALA A 146 41.45 44.27 26.05
N THR A 147 42.23 45.26 25.62
CA THR A 147 42.57 46.45 26.43
C THR A 147 41.47 47.51 26.55
N ASN A 148 40.33 47.34 25.86
CA ASN A 148 39.21 48.30 25.84
C ASN A 148 37.88 47.67 26.26
N GLY A 149 37.48 47.88 27.51
CA GLY A 149 36.09 48.11 27.95
C GLY A 149 35.02 47.00 27.89
N GLU A 150 34.96 46.19 26.83
CA GLU A 150 33.75 45.43 26.47
C GLU A 150 33.85 43.92 26.77
N SER A 151 33.84 43.52 28.04
CA SER A 151 33.79 42.09 28.46
C SER A 151 33.29 41.84 29.91
N GLU A 152 32.29 42.59 30.42
CA GLU A 152 31.77 42.33 31.79
C GLU A 152 30.92 41.04 31.94
N ASN A 153 30.49 40.38 30.85
CA ASN A 153 29.59 39.20 30.88
C ASN A 153 30.26 37.91 30.32
N GLY A 154 31.46 37.57 30.79
CA GLY A 154 32.16 36.32 30.42
C GLY A 154 32.56 35.46 31.63
N GLU A 155 32.15 34.19 31.64
CA GLU A 155 32.53 33.24 32.71
C GLU A 155 34.01 32.84 32.64
N SER A 156 34.66 32.68 33.80
CA SER A 156 36.06 32.29 33.88
C SER A 156 36.27 30.81 33.57
N TYR A 157 37.41 30.47 32.98
CA TYR A 157 37.81 29.09 32.70
C TYR A 157 37.76 28.18 33.94
N ARG A 158 38.07 28.74 35.13
CA ARG A 158 38.00 28.02 36.41
C ARG A 158 36.57 27.62 36.78
N ASP A 159 35.62 28.53 36.57
CA ASP A 159 34.22 28.33 36.96
C ASP A 159 33.50 27.39 35.97
N ILE A 160 33.86 27.48 34.69
CA ILE A 160 33.43 26.54 33.64
C ILE A 160 33.93 25.11 33.94
N MET A 161 35.16 24.95 34.45
CA MET A 161 35.66 23.64 34.89
C MET A 161 34.91 23.13 36.13
N ALA A 162 34.65 23.99 37.12
CA ALA A 162 33.88 23.61 38.32
C ALA A 162 32.44 23.20 37.99
N ARG A 163 31.75 23.89 37.08
CA ARG A 163 30.39 23.49 36.65
C ARG A 163 30.40 22.11 35.96
N ARG A 164 31.38 21.84 35.09
CA ARG A 164 31.54 20.50 34.45
C ARG A 164 31.92 19.39 35.43
N GLU A 165 32.54 19.73 36.55
CA GLU A 165 32.87 18.78 37.61
C GLU A 165 31.61 18.41 38.39
N LEU A 166 30.78 19.40 38.74
CA LEU A 166 29.44 19.20 39.31
C LEU A 166 28.52 18.41 38.37
N GLU A 167 28.39 18.78 37.10
CA GLU A 167 27.58 18.06 36.10
C GLU A 167 27.99 16.57 36.01
N ARG A 168 29.28 16.27 36.14
CA ARG A 168 29.82 14.90 36.14
C ARG A 168 29.53 14.16 37.44
N GLU A 169 29.55 14.83 38.59
CA GLU A 169 29.12 14.24 39.85
C GLU A 169 27.61 14.01 39.89
N GLU A 170 26.79 14.90 39.32
CA GLU A 170 25.34 14.72 39.18
C GLU A 170 24.99 13.54 38.27
N GLU A 171 25.62 13.40 37.09
CA GLU A 171 25.45 12.20 36.25
C GLU A 171 25.87 10.90 36.98
N ARG A 172 26.93 10.97 37.79
CA ARG A 172 27.46 9.82 38.54
C ARG A 172 26.55 9.43 39.71
N VAL A 173 26.05 10.41 40.47
CA VAL A 173 25.09 10.20 41.55
C VAL A 173 23.76 9.70 40.99
N ARG A 174 23.28 10.26 39.87
CA ARG A 174 22.07 9.77 39.20
C ARG A 174 22.21 8.30 38.79
N LYS A 175 23.32 7.91 38.15
CA LYS A 175 23.58 6.49 37.85
C LYS A 175 23.68 5.62 39.09
N ALA A 176 24.31 6.09 40.17
CA ALA A 176 24.41 5.35 41.43
C ALA A 176 23.07 5.24 42.19
N ILE A 177 22.06 6.06 41.85
CA ILE A 177 20.66 5.90 42.29
C ILE A 177 19.96 4.88 41.37
N GLU A 178 20.09 5.04 40.06
CA GLU A 178 19.50 4.17 39.02
C GLU A 178 19.97 2.70 39.15
N GLU A 179 21.25 2.46 39.48
CA GLU A 179 21.80 1.14 39.82
C GLU A 179 21.29 0.59 41.16
N LYS A 180 20.93 1.44 42.13
CA LYS A 180 20.36 1.01 43.42
C LYS A 180 18.88 0.68 43.32
N GLU A 181 18.13 1.45 42.52
CA GLU A 181 16.75 1.13 42.15
C GLU A 181 16.69 -0.18 41.36
N ALA A 182 17.59 -0.38 40.40
CA ALA A 182 17.71 -1.64 39.64
C ALA A 182 18.07 -2.86 40.53
N ASN A 183 18.84 -2.66 41.61
CA ASN A 183 19.18 -3.71 42.58
C ASN A 183 18.14 -3.89 43.71
N GLY A 184 17.07 -3.09 43.75
CA GLY A 184 15.90 -3.31 44.62
C GLY A 184 16.02 -2.88 46.09
N GLU A 185 17.09 -2.17 46.51
CA GLU A 185 17.24 -1.70 47.90
C GLU A 185 16.36 -0.47 48.23
N VAL A 186 15.07 -0.68 48.43
CA VAL A 186 14.12 0.40 48.78
C VAL A 186 14.16 0.74 50.28
N ILE A 187 15.03 1.67 50.67
CA ILE A 187 15.04 2.25 52.03
C ILE A 187 14.14 3.50 52.07
N HIS A 188 12.90 3.33 52.57
CA HIS A 188 11.99 4.45 52.82
C HIS A 188 12.42 5.31 54.02
N HIS A 189 13.09 6.44 53.77
CA HIS A 189 13.18 7.53 54.75
C HIS A 189 12.15 8.64 54.48
N LYS A 190 11.10 8.68 55.31
CA LYS A 190 10.21 9.86 55.42
C LYS A 190 10.97 10.99 56.13
N ALA A 191 11.09 12.15 55.49
CA ALA A 191 11.54 13.38 56.14
C ALA A 191 10.40 14.02 56.94
N THR A 192 10.27 13.67 58.23
CA THR A 192 9.27 14.25 59.13
C THR A 192 9.80 15.52 59.82
N LEU A 193 9.40 16.70 59.33
CA LEU A 193 9.49 17.96 60.07
C LEU A 193 8.22 18.79 59.89
N THR A 194 7.19 18.43 60.63
CA THR A 194 6.03 19.29 60.89
C THR A 194 6.38 20.34 61.95
N LYS A 195 5.89 21.58 61.78
CA LYS A 195 5.69 22.51 62.90
C LYS A 195 4.26 23.03 62.88
N GLU A 196 3.63 22.93 64.05
CA GLU A 196 2.31 23.46 64.36
C GLU A 196 2.39 24.99 64.55
N GLY A 197 1.30 25.76 64.44
CA GLY A 197 -0.07 25.38 64.09
C GLY A 197 -1.04 26.53 64.36
N SER A 198 -2.35 26.30 64.18
CA SER A 198 -3.48 27.26 64.36
C SER A 198 -3.45 28.50 63.43
N GLN A 199 -4.57 29.04 62.95
CA GLN A 199 -5.99 28.69 63.07
C GLN A 199 -6.76 29.14 61.80
N SER A 200 -8.00 28.69 61.63
CA SER A 200 -8.92 29.05 60.53
C SER A 200 -10.07 29.94 61.04
N PRO A 201 -10.99 30.50 60.23
CA PRO A 201 -11.06 30.59 58.75
C PRO A 201 -11.41 32.02 58.20
N THR A 202 -11.64 32.09 56.88
CA THR A 202 -12.57 33.00 56.15
C THR A 202 -12.32 34.51 55.96
N ALA A 203 -12.50 34.90 54.69
CA ALA A 203 -13.20 36.09 54.17
C ALA A 203 -12.45 37.44 53.93
N ASN A 204 -12.67 37.92 52.71
CA ASN A 204 -12.86 39.32 52.27
C ASN A 204 -11.68 40.30 52.08
N ASN A 205 -11.58 40.70 50.80
CA ASN A 205 -11.58 42.08 50.28
C ASN A 205 -10.25 42.84 50.03
N LYS A 206 -10.25 43.45 48.83
CA LYS A 206 -9.68 44.77 48.46
C LYS A 206 -8.14 44.87 48.44
N LYS A 207 -7.55 45.09 47.26
CA LYS A 207 -7.21 46.42 46.66
C LYS A 207 -5.69 46.67 46.85
N ASP A 208 -4.94 47.30 45.95
CA ASP A 208 -5.19 47.86 44.61
C ASP A 208 -3.87 47.73 43.77
N THR A 209 -3.89 48.20 42.51
CA THR A 209 -2.82 48.91 41.74
C THR A 209 -1.32 48.78 42.11
N GLU A 210 -0.34 48.76 41.20
CA GLU A 210 -0.30 48.86 39.71
C GLU A 210 1.13 48.55 39.19
N SER A 211 1.29 48.50 37.86
CA SER A 211 2.46 48.92 37.03
C SER A 211 3.94 48.63 37.47
N GLU A 212 4.72 48.05 36.54
CA GLU A 212 5.97 48.61 35.93
C GLU A 212 7.14 49.09 36.86
N GLU A 213 8.45 49.04 36.51
CA GLU A 213 9.18 48.52 35.34
C GLU A 213 10.67 48.26 35.71
N ALA A 214 11.46 47.81 34.73
CA ALA A 214 12.90 48.10 34.53
C ALA A 214 13.94 48.08 35.70
N SER A 215 14.71 46.99 35.74
CA SER A 215 16.20 47.01 35.60
C SER A 215 17.18 47.29 36.77
N SER A 216 18.24 46.45 36.79
CA SER A 216 19.67 46.76 37.08
C SER A 216 20.25 46.83 38.52
N THR A 217 21.14 45.84 38.79
CA THR A 217 22.49 45.89 39.44
C THR A 217 22.71 46.48 40.86
N GLY A 218 23.60 45.86 41.69
CA GLY A 218 23.86 46.38 43.06
C GLY A 218 25.11 45.94 43.88
N ARG A 219 25.54 44.65 43.90
CA ARG A 219 26.75 44.09 44.60
C ARG A 219 26.84 44.21 46.15
N LYS A 220 27.23 43.11 46.86
CA LYS A 220 28.51 42.97 47.65
C LYS A 220 28.64 41.64 48.45
N ARG A 221 29.84 41.37 48.98
CA ARG A 221 30.35 40.09 49.59
C ARG A 221 30.67 40.20 51.09
N LYS A 222 30.61 39.08 51.85
CA LYS A 222 31.63 38.43 52.75
C LYS A 222 30.96 37.39 53.68
N GLN A 223 31.45 36.15 53.87
CA GLN A 223 32.57 35.64 54.72
C GLN A 223 32.40 35.88 56.25
N ARG A 224 32.77 34.99 57.20
CA ARG A 224 33.37 33.62 57.24
C ARG A 224 33.52 33.18 58.74
N TRP A 225 33.64 31.88 59.11
CA TRP A 225 34.74 31.27 59.95
C TRP A 225 34.46 29.88 60.62
N ASP A 226 35.60 29.21 60.95
CA ASP A 226 35.89 28.13 61.96
C ASP A 226 36.17 26.66 61.52
N VAL A 227 37.05 25.85 62.18
CA VAL A 227 38.44 26.08 62.70
C VAL A 227 39.19 24.76 63.10
N THR A 228 40.51 24.64 62.83
CA THR A 228 41.49 23.59 63.28
C THR A 228 41.26 22.11 62.83
N SER A 229 42.19 21.14 62.92
CA SER A 229 43.47 21.00 63.70
C SER A 229 44.65 20.32 62.92
N LYS A 230 45.71 19.85 63.61
CA LYS A 230 47.04 19.40 63.12
C LYS A 230 47.45 18.03 63.74
N LEU A 231 48.49 17.38 63.18
CA LEU A 231 49.60 16.74 63.93
C LEU A 231 50.88 16.61 63.05
N THR A 232 51.89 15.80 63.41
CA THR A 232 53.33 16.11 63.14
C THR A 232 54.31 14.93 62.91
N GLU A 233 55.36 15.19 62.11
CA GLU A 233 56.79 14.72 62.25
C GLU A 233 57.17 13.25 61.89
N SER A 234 58.44 12.83 61.68
CA SER A 234 59.79 13.40 62.00
C SER A 234 60.95 13.06 60.98
N PRO A 235 62.11 13.77 60.99
CA PRO A 235 63.33 13.56 60.14
C PRO A 235 64.49 12.82 60.92
N PRO A 236 65.85 12.87 60.66
CA PRO A 236 66.71 13.53 59.62
C PRO A 236 68.02 12.79 59.10
N ALA A 237 68.79 13.45 58.20
CA ALA A 237 70.30 13.53 58.09
C ALA A 237 71.21 12.30 57.69
N THR A 238 72.42 12.40 57.08
CA THR A 238 73.19 13.41 56.24
C THR A 238 74.51 12.79 55.71
N ASP A 239 75.05 13.15 54.51
CA ASP A 239 76.51 13.40 54.25
C ASP A 239 76.83 14.12 52.89
N THR A 240 78.09 14.11 52.39
CA THR A 240 78.76 15.23 51.65
C THR A 240 79.04 15.11 50.11
N LYS A 241 80.15 15.69 49.56
CA LYS A 241 80.22 16.41 48.24
C LYS A 241 81.33 15.94 47.25
N ALA A 242 81.23 16.23 45.92
CA ALA A 242 82.11 17.17 45.14
C ALA A 242 82.17 17.04 43.56
N LYS A 243 82.65 18.12 42.90
CA LYS A 243 83.32 18.29 41.54
C LYS A 243 82.56 18.44 40.17
N ARG A 244 82.46 19.71 39.72
CA ARG A 244 82.70 20.36 38.39
C ARG A 244 82.64 19.59 37.02
N SER A 245 81.86 20.13 36.07
CA SER A 245 82.25 20.99 34.89
C SER A 245 80.95 21.57 34.24
N ARG A 246 80.83 22.52 33.28
CA ARG A 246 81.63 23.40 32.37
C ARG A 246 82.24 22.86 31.04
N TRP A 247 81.56 23.18 29.92
CA TRP A 247 81.97 24.01 28.74
C TRP A 247 80.62 24.50 28.13
N ASP A 248 80.22 25.77 28.19
CA ASP A 248 80.60 26.95 27.35
C ASP A 248 79.62 27.16 26.17
N GLN A 249 79.16 28.37 25.79
CA GLN A 249 79.30 29.72 26.37
C GLN A 249 78.17 30.66 25.84
N THR A 250 77.93 31.81 26.48
CA THR A 250 77.07 32.92 25.96
C THR A 250 77.91 34.05 25.36
N PRO A 251 77.39 34.86 24.42
CA PRO A 251 76.95 36.21 24.84
C PRO A 251 75.72 36.77 24.10
N SER A 252 75.17 37.86 24.62
CA SER A 252 74.08 38.67 24.06
C SER A 252 74.58 39.89 23.27
N ILE A 253 73.84 40.33 22.23
CA ILE A 253 73.90 41.69 21.65
C ILE A 253 72.61 41.99 20.86
N GLY A 254 72.15 43.25 20.87
CA GLY A 254 71.58 43.90 19.67
C GLY A 254 70.06 43.85 19.43
N VAL A 255 69.32 44.80 20.02
CA VAL A 255 68.33 45.61 19.26
C VAL A 255 69.12 46.88 18.88
N ILE A 256 69.07 47.46 17.68
CA ILE A 256 67.97 48.17 17.00
C ILE A 256 68.25 48.18 15.47
N GLY A 257 67.20 48.12 14.64
CA GLY A 257 67.23 48.35 13.19
C GLY A 257 65.81 48.59 12.65
N GLU A 258 65.65 49.52 11.71
CA GLU A 258 64.35 50.11 11.33
C GLU A 258 63.56 49.31 10.27
N GLY A 259 62.23 49.34 10.34
CA GLY A 259 61.29 48.94 9.26
C GLY A 259 61.16 47.42 8.99
N GLU A 260 60.10 46.90 8.37
CA GLU A 260 58.76 47.44 8.07
C GLU A 260 57.72 46.30 8.21
N THR A 261 56.42 46.63 8.28
CA THR A 261 55.35 45.61 8.29
C THR A 261 55.07 45.05 6.90
N PRO A 262 54.58 43.80 6.82
CA PRO A 262 53.46 43.55 5.90
C PRO A 262 52.31 42.76 6.55
N ARG A 263 51.11 43.34 6.51
CA ARG A 263 49.83 42.62 6.72
C ARG A 263 49.56 41.71 5.51
N ARG A 264 48.96 40.53 5.71
CA ARG A 264 48.16 39.88 4.66
C ARG A 264 46.80 39.40 5.18
N ARG A 265 45.75 39.81 4.47
CA ARG A 265 44.36 39.36 4.61
C ARG A 265 44.09 38.18 3.65
N SER A 266 42.87 37.65 3.71
CA SER A 266 42.37 36.56 2.85
C SER A 266 42.62 36.79 1.35
N ARG A 267 42.76 35.69 0.60
CA ARG A 267 43.01 35.63 -0.84
C ARG A 267 42.05 34.61 -1.48
N TRP A 268 40.75 34.88 -1.36
CA TRP A 268 39.69 34.03 -1.92
C TRP A 268 38.85 34.68 -3.03
N ASP A 269 39.15 35.94 -3.39
CA ASP A 269 38.58 36.63 -4.54
C ASP A 269 39.69 37.17 -5.46
N GLN A 270 39.71 36.68 -6.70
CA GLN A 270 40.09 37.35 -7.98
C GLN A 270 40.66 36.35 -9.01
N ALA A 271 39.97 36.26 -10.15
CA ALA A 271 40.53 35.87 -11.46
C ALA A 271 40.92 37.16 -12.24
N PRO A 272 41.71 37.14 -13.34
CA PRO A 272 41.33 36.47 -14.59
C PRO A 272 42.52 35.80 -15.34
N ALA A 273 42.33 35.49 -16.63
CA ALA A 273 43.21 34.66 -17.46
C ALA A 273 44.32 35.41 -18.25
N ALA A 274 45.35 34.67 -18.67
CA ALA A 274 46.18 34.96 -19.86
C ALA A 274 46.93 33.70 -20.36
N THR A 275 46.98 33.48 -21.68
CA THR A 275 47.78 32.46 -22.40
C THR A 275 48.71 33.17 -23.40
N PRO A 276 49.92 32.65 -23.75
CA PRO A 276 50.02 31.84 -24.99
C PRO A 276 51.21 30.83 -25.13
N ILE A 277 51.09 29.89 -26.09
CA ILE A 277 52.07 29.36 -27.11
C ILE A 277 53.57 29.18 -26.72
N GLY A 278 54.32 28.11 -27.05
CA GLY A 278 54.19 26.91 -27.93
C GLY A 278 55.31 25.87 -27.61
N ASN A 279 55.71 24.85 -28.40
CA ASN A 279 55.69 24.66 -29.86
C ASN A 279 56.14 23.21 -30.28
N GLN A 280 55.48 22.57 -31.29
CA GLN A 280 55.89 21.34 -32.09
C GLN A 280 56.18 20.01 -31.32
N GLY A 281 56.05 18.77 -31.86
CA GLY A 281 55.62 18.16 -33.15
C GLY A 281 56.24 16.73 -33.24
N LEU A 282 55.59 15.60 -33.60
CA LEU A 282 55.13 15.19 -34.95
C LEU A 282 54.43 13.78 -34.96
N SER A 283 53.71 13.46 -36.06
CA SER A 283 53.43 12.13 -36.69
C SER A 283 52.86 10.90 -35.93
N THR A 284 51.68 10.46 -36.39
CA THR A 284 51.03 9.11 -36.32
C THR A 284 51.41 8.21 -37.53
N PRO A 285 50.75 7.05 -37.84
CA PRO A 285 50.33 5.85 -37.07
C PRO A 285 50.79 4.50 -37.73
N MET A 286 50.43 3.31 -37.20
CA MET A 286 49.94 2.15 -38.03
C MET A 286 49.40 0.93 -37.22
N HIS A 287 49.01 -0.15 -37.94
CA HIS A 287 47.97 -1.15 -37.61
C HIS A 287 48.49 -2.53 -37.15
N PRO A 288 47.75 -3.30 -36.31
CA PRO A 288 48.13 -4.66 -35.90
C PRO A 288 47.74 -5.75 -36.92
N SER A 289 48.66 -6.69 -37.24
CA SER A 289 48.36 -8.08 -37.67
C SER A 289 49.63 -8.88 -38.05
N GLN A 290 50.13 -9.78 -37.17
CA GLN A 290 50.90 -10.98 -37.56
C GLN A 290 51.28 -11.88 -36.36
N MET A 291 50.86 -13.17 -36.40
CA MET A 291 51.47 -14.37 -35.77
C MET A 291 51.64 -14.43 -34.22
N GLY A 292 51.72 -15.61 -33.56
CA GLY A 292 51.61 -16.97 -34.12
C GLY A 292 51.90 -18.18 -33.18
N GLY A 293 52.05 -18.02 -31.86
CA GLY A 293 52.29 -19.12 -30.89
C GLY A 293 53.70 -19.77 -30.93
N PRO A 294 53.97 -20.88 -30.21
CA PRO A 294 53.43 -21.25 -28.88
C PRO A 294 54.49 -21.92 -27.91
N VAL A 295 54.07 -22.23 -26.66
CA VAL A 295 54.68 -23.21 -25.69
C VAL A 295 55.92 -22.83 -24.81
N LEU A 296 55.62 -22.37 -23.57
CA LEU A 296 56.12 -22.87 -22.24
C LEU A 296 57.63 -22.72 -21.82
N PRO A 297 58.00 -22.86 -20.50
CA PRO A 297 58.74 -21.78 -19.82
C PRO A 297 60.00 -22.16 -19.00
N THR A 298 60.85 -21.17 -18.68
CA THR A 298 61.87 -21.27 -17.63
C THR A 298 62.21 -19.93 -16.93
N THR A 299 62.60 -20.04 -15.65
CA THR A 299 63.46 -19.13 -14.85
C THR A 299 63.02 -17.68 -14.51
N PHE A 300 62.58 -17.52 -13.26
CA PHE A 300 62.94 -16.44 -12.31
C PHE A 300 63.07 -14.99 -12.83
N GLY A 301 61.97 -14.24 -12.72
CA GLY A 301 61.97 -12.77 -12.82
C GLY A 301 62.41 -12.08 -11.52
N THR A 302 63.02 -10.90 -11.64
CA THR A 302 63.57 -10.11 -10.51
C THR A 302 62.53 -9.13 -9.93
N ASP A 303 61.51 -9.64 -9.23
CA ASP A 303 60.50 -8.80 -8.57
C ASP A 303 60.81 -8.52 -7.09
N ILE A 304 60.95 -7.23 -6.77
CA ILE A 304 61.34 -6.74 -5.43
C ILE A 304 60.31 -7.11 -4.33
N SER A 305 59.06 -7.42 -4.69
CA SER A 305 58.00 -7.80 -3.74
C SER A 305 58.25 -9.15 -3.03
N MET A 306 59.08 -10.04 -3.58
CA MET A 306 59.37 -11.35 -2.96
C MET A 306 60.19 -11.24 -1.67
N ARG A 307 60.87 -10.12 -1.44
CA ARG A 307 61.87 -10.00 -0.36
C ARG A 307 61.29 -9.84 1.05
N ASN A 308 59.98 -9.58 1.16
CA ASN A 308 59.26 -9.32 2.41
C ASN A 308 58.05 -10.27 2.60
N ALA A 309 58.05 -11.44 1.96
CA ALA A 309 57.06 -12.47 2.24
C ALA A 309 57.29 -13.07 3.64
N PRO A 310 56.24 -13.42 4.41
CA PRO A 310 56.38 -14.19 5.63
C PRO A 310 56.83 -15.62 5.29
N LEU A 311 57.90 -16.08 5.93
CA LEU A 311 58.34 -17.48 5.90
C LEU A 311 57.33 -18.34 6.69
N SER A 312 57.16 -19.60 6.30
CA SER A 312 56.43 -20.58 7.10
C SER A 312 57.34 -21.18 8.19
N ASP A 313 56.74 -21.81 9.20
CA ASP A 313 57.51 -22.52 10.22
C ASP A 313 58.29 -23.72 9.61
N GLU A 314 57.76 -24.33 8.55
CA GLU A 314 58.45 -25.39 7.78
C GLU A 314 59.70 -24.86 7.04
N ASP A 315 59.65 -23.63 6.50
CA ASP A 315 60.82 -22.97 5.91
C ASP A 315 61.89 -22.63 6.96
N LEU A 316 61.46 -22.27 8.18
CA LEU A 316 62.34 -21.95 9.30
C LEU A 316 63.02 -23.21 9.87
N ASP A 317 62.27 -24.31 10.01
CA ASP A 317 62.75 -25.68 10.26
C ASP A 317 63.95 -26.05 9.36
N ILE A 318 63.86 -25.71 8.07
CA ILE A 318 64.88 -26.03 7.06
C ILE A 318 66.09 -25.07 7.11
N MET A 319 65.91 -23.83 7.57
CA MET A 319 67.00 -22.83 7.65
C MET A 319 67.82 -22.89 8.95
N LEU A 320 67.31 -23.49 10.01
CA LEU A 320 67.91 -23.44 11.35
C LEU A 320 68.56 -24.79 11.75
N PRO A 321 69.87 -24.85 12.08
CA PRO A 321 70.58 -26.12 12.31
C PRO A 321 70.07 -26.86 13.56
N SER A 322 69.63 -28.11 13.39
CA SER A 322 68.75 -28.89 14.30
C SER A 322 69.20 -29.15 15.76
N GLU A 323 70.33 -28.60 16.21
CA GLU A 323 70.77 -28.62 17.61
C GLU A 323 71.24 -27.23 18.05
N GLY A 324 70.63 -26.66 19.09
CA GLY A 324 71.19 -25.51 19.82
C GLY A 324 70.24 -24.34 20.12
N TYR A 325 69.05 -24.29 19.52
CA TYR A 325 68.05 -23.24 19.80
C TYR A 325 66.89 -23.72 20.68
N LYS A 326 66.25 -22.77 21.36
CA LYS A 326 65.01 -22.96 22.12
C LYS A 326 64.05 -21.81 21.80
N ILE A 327 62.86 -22.15 21.31
CA ILE A 327 61.78 -21.18 21.11
C ILE A 327 61.34 -20.62 22.47
N LEU A 328 61.09 -19.31 22.54
CA LEU A 328 60.64 -18.60 23.73
C LEU A 328 59.18 -18.17 23.57
N ASP A 329 58.36 -18.45 24.59
CA ASP A 329 56.99 -17.96 24.64
C ASP A 329 56.97 -16.42 24.71
N PRO A 330 56.10 -15.73 23.93
CA PRO A 330 55.97 -14.29 24.00
C PRO A 330 55.41 -13.85 25.37
N PRO A 331 55.88 -12.73 25.96
CA PRO A 331 55.36 -12.25 27.24
C PRO A 331 53.84 -12.01 27.21
N PRO A 332 53.11 -12.35 28.29
CA PRO A 332 51.65 -12.21 28.33
C PRO A 332 51.25 -10.75 28.13
N GLY A 333 50.61 -10.47 26.99
CA GLY A 333 50.19 -9.12 26.57
C GLY A 333 50.82 -8.63 25.26
N TYR A 334 51.79 -9.34 24.68
CA TYR A 334 52.34 -8.97 23.36
C TYR A 334 51.41 -9.39 22.21
N ALA A 335 50.99 -8.42 21.39
CA ALA A 335 50.23 -8.65 20.16
C ALA A 335 50.97 -8.03 18.95
N PRO A 336 51.30 -8.81 17.90
CA PRO A 336 52.09 -8.31 16.77
C PRO A 336 51.29 -7.36 15.86
N ILE A 337 51.88 -6.21 15.54
CA ILE A 337 51.25 -5.15 14.75
C ILE A 337 51.27 -5.50 13.26
N ARG A 338 50.21 -6.16 12.77
CA ARG A 338 50.00 -6.41 11.32
C ARG A 338 49.55 -5.12 10.62
N ILE A 339 50.50 -4.32 10.13
CA ILE A 339 50.21 -3.16 9.27
C ILE A 339 49.75 -3.67 7.89
N ALA A 340 48.52 -3.37 7.50
CA ALA A 340 47.91 -3.87 6.27
C ALA A 340 48.53 -3.23 5.01
N SER A 341 48.95 -4.06 4.06
CA SER A 341 49.59 -3.69 2.78
C SER A 341 48.64 -3.09 1.72
N GLN A 342 47.40 -2.76 2.08
CA GLN A 342 46.34 -2.34 1.13
C GLN A 342 46.17 -0.81 0.99
N LYS A 343 47.26 -0.02 1.05
CA LYS A 343 47.21 1.44 0.78
C LYS A 343 48.21 1.96 -0.25
N ILE A 344 48.53 1.13 -1.24
CA ILE A 344 49.01 1.59 -2.55
C ILE A 344 48.24 0.80 -3.63
N MET A 345 47.07 1.31 -4.02
CA MET A 345 46.42 0.91 -5.28
C MET A 345 46.71 1.93 -6.37
N SER A 346 46.76 1.44 -7.60
CA SER A 346 47.18 2.15 -8.81
C SER A 346 46.31 3.36 -9.16
N THR A 347 46.96 4.42 -9.63
CA THR A 347 46.33 5.39 -10.54
C THR A 347 45.93 4.67 -11.83
N PRO A 348 44.64 4.70 -12.25
CA PRO A 348 44.22 4.01 -13.47
C PRO A 348 44.71 4.76 -14.72
N THR A 349 45.48 4.08 -15.57
CA THR A 349 45.82 4.53 -16.93
C THR A 349 44.59 4.40 -17.84
N PRO A 350 44.30 5.38 -18.72
CA PRO A 350 43.12 5.36 -19.57
C PRO A 350 43.27 4.37 -20.74
N ALA A 351 42.43 3.33 -20.75
CA ALA A 351 42.24 2.47 -21.92
C ALA A 351 41.15 3.07 -22.85
N ALA A 352 41.35 2.98 -24.17
CA ALA A 352 40.44 3.58 -25.14
C ALA A 352 39.24 2.67 -25.46
N GLY A 353 38.03 3.16 -25.20
CA GLY A 353 36.76 2.52 -25.55
C GLY A 353 35.57 3.39 -25.16
N TYR A 354 34.48 3.37 -25.95
CA TYR A 354 33.31 4.22 -25.70
C TYR A 354 32.58 3.81 -24.41
N GLY A 355 32.63 4.68 -23.39
CA GLY A 355 31.86 4.58 -22.16
C GLY A 355 31.63 5.96 -21.56
N GLY A 356 30.37 6.34 -21.33
CA GLY A 356 30.02 7.64 -20.75
C GLY A 356 30.42 7.75 -19.29
N PHE A 357 30.62 8.97 -18.80
CA PHE A 357 30.96 9.25 -17.41
C PHE A 357 29.78 8.89 -16.48
N ILE A 358 29.79 7.68 -15.93
CA ILE A 358 28.85 7.29 -14.87
C ILE A 358 29.31 7.97 -13.59
N MET A 359 28.59 9.02 -13.21
CA MET A 359 28.72 9.64 -11.91
C MET A 359 28.17 8.66 -10.87
N GLN A 360 29.06 7.95 -10.15
CA GLN A 360 28.64 7.14 -9.00
C GLN A 360 27.88 8.04 -8.01
N GLU A 361 26.68 7.60 -7.58
CA GLU A 361 26.06 8.19 -6.38
C GLU A 361 27.10 8.13 -5.25
N PRO A 362 27.29 9.19 -4.45
CA PRO A 362 28.30 9.18 -3.39
C PRO A 362 27.93 8.11 -2.36
N GLU A 363 28.74 7.05 -2.28
CA GLU A 363 28.51 5.98 -1.30
C GLU A 363 28.33 6.58 0.10
N SER A 364 27.23 6.21 0.75
CA SER A 364 26.94 6.69 2.10
C SER A 364 28.05 6.21 3.03
N GLY A 365 28.84 7.15 3.57
CA GLY A 365 30.09 6.91 4.29
C GLY A 365 29.93 6.20 5.64
N ARG A 366 29.47 4.94 5.62
CA ARG A 366 29.37 4.02 6.77
C ARG A 366 30.24 2.76 6.59
N ASN A 367 30.80 2.53 5.41
CA ASN A 367 31.69 1.39 5.10
C ASN A 367 33.15 1.62 5.55
N THR A 368 33.33 2.06 6.80
CA THR A 368 34.64 2.05 7.51
C THR A 368 34.60 1.28 8.83
N GLY A 369 33.53 0.50 9.06
CA GLY A 369 33.60 -0.69 9.91
C GLY A 369 34.38 -1.81 9.21
N LYS A 370 34.87 -2.79 9.97
CA LYS A 370 35.54 -3.98 9.41
C LYS A 370 34.58 -4.69 8.45
N SER A 371 34.99 -4.91 7.20
CA SER A 371 34.26 -5.74 6.26
C SER A 371 34.25 -7.19 6.76
N LEU A 372 33.10 -7.66 7.20
CA LEU A 372 32.86 -9.08 7.47
C LEU A 372 32.88 -9.85 6.12
N PRO A 373 33.34 -11.11 6.08
CA PRO A 373 33.32 -11.90 4.84
C PRO A 373 31.90 -12.03 4.30
N SER A 374 31.69 -11.71 3.02
CA SER A 374 30.45 -12.00 2.28
C SER A 374 30.30 -13.48 1.96
N GLU A 375 31.43 -14.20 1.87
CA GLU A 375 31.51 -15.64 1.74
C GLU A 375 31.43 -16.31 3.11
N ILE A 376 30.31 -16.98 3.39
CA ILE A 376 30.16 -17.88 4.55
C ILE A 376 30.13 -19.34 4.06
N PRO A 377 30.91 -20.26 4.68
CA PRO A 377 30.97 -21.66 4.26
C PRO A 377 29.59 -22.34 4.11
N GLY A 378 29.32 -22.86 2.91
CA GLY A 378 28.04 -23.50 2.54
C GLY A 378 26.88 -22.53 2.24
N VAL A 379 27.09 -21.23 2.40
CA VAL A 379 26.11 -20.19 2.02
C VAL A 379 26.35 -19.73 0.58
N GLY A 380 27.60 -19.44 0.22
CA GLY A 380 27.95 -18.72 -1.02
C GLY A 380 27.78 -17.21 -0.86
N ASP A 381 28.02 -16.43 -1.93
CA ASP A 381 27.95 -14.96 -1.90
C ASP A 381 26.61 -14.44 -1.38
N LEU A 382 26.66 -13.73 -0.25
CA LEU A 382 25.55 -12.94 0.28
C LEU A 382 25.61 -11.50 -0.27
N GLN A 383 24.46 -10.84 -0.41
CA GLN A 383 24.44 -9.43 -0.84
C GLN A 383 25.06 -8.50 0.21
N PHE A 384 24.94 -8.86 1.48
CA PHE A 384 25.58 -8.23 2.63
C PHE A 384 25.55 -9.18 3.83
N PHE A 385 26.38 -8.91 4.84
CA PHE A 385 26.32 -9.56 6.15
C PHE A 385 26.48 -8.48 7.23
N LYS A 386 25.43 -8.23 8.02
CA LYS A 386 25.43 -7.17 9.05
C LYS A 386 26.24 -7.63 10.27
N ALA A 387 26.78 -6.69 11.04
CA ALA A 387 27.44 -7.02 12.31
C ALA A 387 26.48 -7.64 13.34
N GLU A 388 25.18 -7.34 13.21
CA GLU A 388 24.08 -7.92 13.98
C GLU A 388 23.82 -9.38 13.57
N ASP A 389 23.92 -9.72 12.28
CA ASP A 389 23.77 -11.10 11.78
C ASP A 389 24.81 -12.05 12.40
N MET A 390 26.00 -11.56 12.74
CA MET A 390 27.04 -12.36 13.42
C MET A 390 26.57 -12.90 14.79
N VAL A 391 25.65 -12.21 15.47
CA VAL A 391 25.15 -12.63 16.79
C VAL A 391 24.31 -13.91 16.71
N TYR A 392 23.54 -14.08 15.63
CA TYR A 392 22.66 -15.25 15.43
C TYR A 392 23.29 -16.31 14.52
N PHE A 393 24.04 -15.89 13.51
CA PHE A 393 24.61 -16.77 12.48
C PHE A 393 26.10 -17.10 12.69
N GLY A 394 26.74 -16.63 13.76
CA GLY A 394 28.15 -16.92 14.08
C GLY A 394 28.52 -18.41 14.11
N LYS A 395 27.56 -19.28 14.50
CA LYS A 395 27.66 -20.77 14.40
C LYS A 395 27.98 -21.29 12.98
N LEU A 396 27.87 -20.46 11.94
CA LEU A 396 28.22 -20.76 10.54
C LEU A 396 29.63 -20.29 10.15
N THR A 397 30.23 -19.36 10.90
CA THR A 397 31.58 -18.83 10.62
C THR A 397 32.70 -19.62 11.30
N ASP A 398 32.37 -20.48 12.27
CA ASP A 398 33.33 -21.23 13.11
C ASP A 398 34.13 -22.32 12.38
N GLY A 399 33.96 -22.49 11.06
CA GLY A 399 34.81 -23.34 10.20
C GLY A 399 34.88 -24.84 10.51
N SER A 400 34.08 -25.34 11.46
CA SER A 400 34.19 -26.69 12.02
C SER A 400 33.51 -27.75 11.14
N ASP A 401 34.24 -28.84 10.87
CA ASP A 401 33.85 -29.93 9.97
C ASP A 401 32.43 -30.49 10.19
N GLU A 402 31.65 -30.59 9.12
CA GLU A 402 30.27 -31.10 9.20
C GLU A 402 30.19 -32.60 9.52
N ASN A 403 31.29 -33.34 9.36
CA ASN A 403 31.37 -34.79 9.56
C ASN A 403 31.54 -35.21 11.03
N THR A 404 31.89 -34.30 11.94
CA THR A 404 32.11 -34.59 13.37
C THR A 404 30.98 -34.09 14.27
N MET A 405 30.05 -33.28 13.74
CA MET A 405 28.90 -32.72 14.45
C MET A 405 27.76 -33.73 14.63
N SER A 406 26.89 -33.51 15.61
CA SER A 406 25.66 -34.31 15.74
C SER A 406 24.65 -34.02 14.63
N VAL A 407 23.74 -34.96 14.39
CA VAL A 407 22.66 -34.83 13.39
C VAL A 407 21.74 -33.62 13.69
N GLU A 408 21.57 -33.27 14.96
CA GLU A 408 20.74 -32.13 15.36
C GLU A 408 21.44 -30.78 15.11
N GLU A 409 22.74 -30.68 15.41
CA GLU A 409 23.54 -29.49 15.10
C GLU A 409 23.70 -29.28 13.59
N LEU A 410 23.79 -30.37 12.82
CA LEU A 410 23.79 -30.32 11.35
C LEU A 410 22.44 -29.80 10.82
N LYS A 411 21.30 -30.23 11.41
CA LYS A 411 19.99 -29.63 11.13
C LYS A 411 19.94 -28.15 11.50
N GLU A 412 20.41 -27.75 12.68
CA GLU A 412 20.46 -26.34 13.09
C GLU A 412 21.27 -25.49 12.09
N ARG A 413 22.50 -25.90 11.76
CA ARG A 413 23.36 -25.20 10.79
C ARG A 413 22.69 -25.11 9.41
N LYS A 414 22.03 -26.18 8.95
CA LYS A 414 21.28 -26.17 7.69
C LYS A 414 20.08 -25.21 7.72
N ILE A 415 19.35 -25.12 8.83
CA ILE A 415 18.27 -24.14 9.03
C ILE A 415 18.84 -22.72 9.02
N MET A 416 19.88 -22.43 9.81
CA MET A 416 20.54 -21.12 9.86
C MET A 416 21.03 -20.66 8.47
N ARG A 417 21.68 -21.54 7.69
CA ARG A 417 22.10 -21.23 6.31
C ARG A 417 20.92 -20.87 5.40
N LEU A 418 19.76 -21.52 5.56
CA LEU A 418 18.57 -21.24 4.77
C LEU A 418 17.88 -19.95 5.21
N LEU A 419 17.79 -19.69 6.52
CA LEU A 419 17.25 -18.44 7.06
C LEU A 419 18.09 -17.22 6.64
N LEU A 420 19.42 -17.32 6.68
CA LEU A 420 20.32 -16.26 6.20
C LEU A 420 20.16 -16.02 4.68
N LYS A 421 19.95 -17.09 3.89
CA LYS A 421 19.59 -16.97 2.47
C LYS A 421 18.20 -16.36 2.23
N VAL A 422 17.29 -16.42 3.21
CA VAL A 422 15.99 -15.74 3.16
C VAL A 422 16.07 -14.28 3.62
N LYS A 423 16.91 -13.93 4.61
CA LYS A 423 17.15 -12.54 5.07
C LYS A 423 17.98 -11.75 4.05
N ASN A 424 19.23 -12.16 3.79
CA ASN A 424 20.23 -11.35 3.07
C ASN A 424 20.52 -11.84 1.62
N GLY A 425 19.82 -12.87 1.14
CA GLY A 425 20.06 -13.45 -0.18
C GLY A 425 19.50 -12.62 -1.34
N THR A 426 20.01 -12.83 -2.55
CA THR A 426 19.36 -12.32 -3.78
C THR A 426 17.93 -12.91 -3.93
N PRO A 427 17.00 -12.25 -4.64
CA PRO A 427 15.66 -12.79 -4.87
C PRO A 427 15.58 -14.26 -5.34
N PRO A 428 16.42 -14.77 -6.28
CA PRO A 428 16.42 -16.20 -6.61
C PRO A 428 16.97 -17.09 -5.48
N MET A 429 17.95 -16.63 -4.69
CA MET A 429 18.42 -17.36 -3.50
C MET A 429 17.30 -17.46 -2.46
N ARG A 430 16.63 -16.34 -2.15
CA ARG A 430 15.47 -16.29 -1.23
C ARG A 430 14.38 -17.26 -1.66
N LYS A 431 13.98 -17.22 -2.94
CA LYS A 431 12.95 -18.13 -3.50
C LYS A 431 13.34 -19.61 -3.37
N THR A 432 14.62 -19.93 -3.59
CA THR A 432 15.13 -21.30 -3.51
C THR A 432 15.23 -21.79 -2.07
N ALA A 433 15.75 -20.96 -1.16
CA ALA A 433 15.87 -21.27 0.26
C ALA A 433 14.50 -21.38 0.95
N LEU A 434 13.55 -20.49 0.66
CA LEU A 434 12.18 -20.55 1.16
C LEU A 434 11.47 -21.85 0.71
N ARG A 435 11.71 -22.29 -0.54
CA ARG A 435 11.22 -23.58 -1.02
C ARG A 435 11.84 -24.74 -0.26
N GLN A 436 13.16 -24.75 -0.08
CA GLN A 436 13.86 -25.79 0.68
C GLN A 436 13.44 -25.84 2.16
N LEU A 437 13.11 -24.70 2.79
CA LEU A 437 12.52 -24.66 4.13
C LEU A 437 11.09 -25.25 4.14
N THR A 438 10.25 -24.86 3.17
CA THR A 438 8.85 -25.33 3.09
C THR A 438 8.78 -26.84 2.83
N ASP A 439 9.55 -27.34 1.86
CA ASP A 439 9.49 -28.73 1.41
C ASP A 439 10.10 -29.71 2.43
N ASN A 440 11.00 -29.25 3.31
CA ASN A 440 11.67 -30.07 4.34
C ASN A 440 11.22 -29.74 5.78
N ALA A 441 10.21 -28.89 5.99
CA ALA A 441 9.80 -28.38 7.32
C ALA A 441 9.58 -29.50 8.36
N GLN A 442 8.87 -30.57 7.97
CA GLN A 442 8.62 -31.74 8.82
C GLN A 442 9.89 -32.52 9.17
N GLN A 443 10.89 -32.55 8.28
CA GLN A 443 12.16 -33.25 8.50
C GLN A 443 13.11 -32.44 9.42
N PHE A 444 12.99 -31.11 9.42
CA PHE A 444 13.66 -30.22 10.37
C PHE A 444 13.04 -30.28 11.77
N GLY A 445 11.70 -30.23 11.86
CA GLY A 445 10.94 -30.26 13.10
C GLY A 445 10.72 -28.88 13.74
N ALA A 446 9.64 -28.75 14.52
CA ALA A 446 9.17 -27.47 15.06
C ALA A 446 10.20 -26.75 15.95
N GLY A 447 10.84 -27.47 16.88
CA GLY A 447 11.77 -26.89 17.86
C GLY A 447 12.96 -26.16 17.23
N PRO A 448 13.79 -26.83 16.41
CA PRO A 448 14.93 -26.19 15.74
C PRO A 448 14.53 -25.02 14.83
N LEU A 449 13.35 -25.07 14.20
CA LEU A 449 12.85 -23.96 13.39
C LEU A 449 12.48 -22.76 14.26
N PHE A 450 11.58 -22.90 15.25
CA PHE A 450 11.12 -21.76 16.05
C PHE A 450 12.20 -21.21 16.99
N ASN A 451 13.10 -22.05 17.51
CA ASN A 451 14.23 -21.58 18.34
C ASN A 451 15.20 -20.68 17.56
N GLN A 452 15.31 -20.83 16.23
CA GLN A 452 16.19 -20.00 15.38
C GLN A 452 15.44 -18.82 14.73
N ILE A 453 14.14 -18.97 14.41
CA ILE A 453 13.36 -17.92 13.74
C ILE A 453 12.85 -16.86 14.73
N LEU A 454 12.36 -17.25 15.92
CA LEU A 454 11.72 -16.31 16.85
C LEU A 454 12.69 -15.24 17.41
N PRO A 455 13.97 -15.54 17.74
CA PRO A 455 14.92 -14.50 18.16
C PRO A 455 15.17 -13.42 17.09
N LEU A 456 15.28 -13.83 15.83
CA LEU A 456 15.47 -12.91 14.70
C LEU A 456 14.28 -11.95 14.53
N LEU A 457 13.06 -12.36 14.88
CA LEU A 457 11.85 -11.52 14.79
C LEU A 457 11.68 -10.57 15.99
N MET A 458 12.43 -10.76 17.08
CA MET A 458 12.50 -9.83 18.21
C MET A 458 13.59 -8.74 18.04
N GLU A 459 14.37 -8.79 16.96
CA GLU A 459 15.44 -7.84 16.67
C GLU A 459 14.89 -6.45 16.30
N LYS A 460 15.25 -5.42 17.08
CA LYS A 460 14.76 -4.04 16.88
C LYS A 460 15.36 -3.31 15.67
N SER A 461 16.41 -3.85 15.06
CA SER A 461 17.05 -3.33 13.85
C SER A 461 16.61 -4.05 12.56
N LEU A 462 15.71 -5.03 12.69
CA LEU A 462 15.17 -5.79 11.57
C LEU A 462 14.35 -4.88 10.65
N GLU A 463 14.73 -4.80 9.38
CA GLU A 463 14.00 -3.99 8.40
C GLU A 463 12.62 -4.61 8.12
N ASP A 464 11.60 -3.81 7.82
CA ASP A 464 10.23 -4.33 7.62
C ASP A 464 10.16 -5.33 6.45
N GLN A 465 11.01 -5.15 5.43
CA GLN A 465 11.18 -6.12 4.36
C GLN A 465 11.83 -7.44 4.83
N GLU A 466 12.74 -7.42 5.81
CA GLU A 466 13.32 -8.62 6.42
C GLU A 466 12.31 -9.31 7.34
N ARG A 467 11.56 -8.53 8.12
CA ARG A 467 10.44 -8.98 8.97
C ARG A 467 9.40 -9.75 8.16
N HIS A 468 8.93 -9.17 7.06
CA HIS A 468 8.00 -9.76 6.10
C HIS A 468 8.50 -11.09 5.50
N LEU A 469 9.82 -11.22 5.29
CA LEU A 469 10.41 -12.46 4.77
C LEU A 469 10.46 -13.56 5.85
N LEU A 470 10.73 -13.21 7.11
CA LEU A 470 10.67 -14.16 8.24
C LEU A 470 9.23 -14.58 8.58
N VAL A 471 8.27 -13.65 8.57
CA VAL A 471 6.83 -13.95 8.65
C VAL A 471 6.42 -14.97 7.58
N LYS A 472 6.83 -14.77 6.33
CA LYS A 472 6.57 -15.70 5.22
C LYS A 472 7.28 -17.05 5.35
N VAL A 473 8.31 -17.18 6.19
CA VAL A 473 8.84 -18.49 6.60
C VAL A 473 7.93 -19.11 7.67
N ILE A 474 7.57 -18.36 8.72
CA ILE A 474 6.73 -18.84 9.83
C ILE A 474 5.42 -19.41 9.30
N ASP A 475 4.66 -18.66 8.50
CA ASP A 475 3.36 -19.08 7.96
C ASP A 475 3.44 -20.40 7.18
N ARG A 476 4.38 -20.50 6.24
CA ARG A 476 4.62 -21.71 5.43
C ARG A 476 5.09 -22.90 6.25
N VAL A 477 5.82 -22.66 7.33
CA VAL A 477 6.28 -23.68 8.27
C VAL A 477 5.13 -24.15 9.18
N LEU A 478 4.29 -23.25 9.70
CA LEU A 478 3.09 -23.58 10.48
C LEU A 478 2.16 -24.52 9.69
N TYR A 479 1.84 -24.15 8.44
CA TYR A 479 1.00 -24.96 7.54
C TYR A 479 1.55 -26.38 7.25
N LYS A 480 2.86 -26.62 7.47
CA LYS A 480 3.50 -27.92 7.27
C LYS A 480 3.75 -28.71 8.54
N LEU A 481 3.75 -28.06 9.71
CA LEU A 481 3.99 -28.70 11.00
C LEU A 481 2.71 -29.13 11.72
N ASP A 482 1.61 -28.44 11.48
CA ASP A 482 0.28 -28.73 12.05
C ASP A 482 0.34 -28.97 13.57
N GLU A 483 -0.14 -30.10 14.11
CA GLU A 483 -0.17 -30.34 15.57
C GLU A 483 1.20 -30.18 16.29
N LEU A 484 2.32 -30.35 15.58
CA LEU A 484 3.68 -30.24 16.14
C LEU A 484 4.00 -28.83 16.69
N VAL A 485 3.18 -27.82 16.37
CA VAL A 485 3.36 -26.44 16.85
C VAL A 485 2.89 -26.26 18.31
N ARG A 486 2.02 -27.15 18.84
CA ARG A 486 1.35 -26.97 20.14
C ARG A 486 2.29 -26.59 21.31
N PRO A 487 3.47 -27.19 21.51
CA PRO A 487 4.38 -26.81 22.61
C PRO A 487 5.00 -25.40 22.46
N TYR A 488 4.96 -24.82 21.27
CA TYR A 488 5.61 -23.55 20.92
C TYR A 488 4.63 -22.37 20.82
N VAL A 489 3.31 -22.63 20.86
CA VAL A 489 2.24 -21.62 20.70
C VAL A 489 2.45 -20.38 21.58
N HIS A 490 2.75 -20.54 22.87
CA HIS A 490 3.01 -19.40 23.77
C HIS A 490 4.24 -18.58 23.33
N LYS A 491 5.34 -19.22 22.93
CA LYS A 491 6.53 -18.52 22.42
C LYS A 491 6.25 -17.77 21.12
N ILE A 492 5.40 -18.32 20.25
CA ILE A 492 5.00 -17.68 19.00
C ILE A 492 4.09 -16.49 19.31
N LEU A 493 3.09 -16.64 20.18
CA LEU A 493 2.19 -15.56 20.59
C LEU A 493 2.95 -14.37 21.17
N VAL A 494 3.86 -14.57 22.14
CA VAL A 494 4.63 -13.48 22.77
C VAL A 494 5.43 -12.64 21.75
N VAL A 495 5.85 -13.22 20.63
CA VAL A 495 6.60 -12.51 19.57
C VAL A 495 5.68 -11.87 18.51
N ILE A 496 4.53 -12.47 18.24
CA ILE A 496 3.61 -12.04 17.17
C ILE A 496 2.51 -11.10 17.67
N GLU A 497 2.09 -11.21 18.93
CA GLU A 497 1.08 -10.34 19.55
C GLU A 497 1.40 -8.84 19.48
N PRO A 498 2.65 -8.38 19.71
CA PRO A 498 3.04 -6.98 19.51
C PRO A 498 2.76 -6.44 18.11
N LEU A 499 2.85 -7.29 17.07
CA LEU A 499 2.60 -6.90 15.68
C LEU A 499 1.14 -6.47 15.44
N LEU A 500 0.18 -6.94 16.27
CA LEU A 500 -1.23 -6.52 16.21
C LEU A 500 -1.46 -5.05 16.61
N ILE A 501 -0.44 -4.39 17.17
CA ILE A 501 -0.44 -2.99 17.64
C ILE A 501 0.59 -2.13 16.88
N ASP A 502 1.37 -2.71 15.96
CA ASP A 502 2.35 -1.96 15.15
C ASP A 502 1.67 -0.81 14.39
N GLN A 503 2.42 0.25 14.07
CA GLN A 503 1.93 1.41 13.31
C GLN A 503 1.70 1.06 11.84
N ASP A 504 2.51 0.17 11.27
CA ASP A 504 2.31 -0.32 9.92
C ASP A 504 1.06 -1.22 9.80
N TYR A 505 0.34 -1.07 8.69
CA TYR A 505 -0.82 -1.91 8.38
C TYR A 505 -0.41 -3.33 7.98
N TYR A 506 0.67 -3.51 7.21
CA TYR A 506 1.08 -4.83 6.72
C TYR A 506 1.60 -5.72 7.86
N ALA A 507 2.46 -5.20 8.74
CA ALA A 507 2.86 -5.87 9.99
C ALA A 507 1.64 -6.28 10.84
N ARG A 508 0.61 -5.43 10.94
CA ARG A 508 -0.67 -5.80 11.59
C ARG A 508 -1.41 -6.91 10.85
N VAL A 509 -1.42 -6.94 9.51
CA VAL A 509 -2.07 -8.01 8.72
C VAL A 509 -1.34 -9.33 8.94
N GLU A 510 -0.02 -9.33 8.81
CA GLU A 510 0.87 -10.48 8.99
C GLU A 510 0.74 -11.11 10.38
N GLY A 511 0.64 -10.29 11.43
CA GLY A 511 0.35 -10.79 12.78
C GLY A 511 -1.01 -11.47 12.91
N ARG A 512 -2.04 -11.02 12.17
CA ARG A 512 -3.35 -11.68 12.13
C ARG A 512 -3.32 -12.98 11.33
N GLU A 513 -2.59 -13.02 10.20
CA GLU A 513 -2.44 -14.24 9.39
C GLU A 513 -1.72 -15.35 10.17
N ILE A 514 -0.60 -15.04 10.82
CA ILE A 514 0.12 -16.00 11.66
C ILE A 514 -0.74 -16.49 12.82
N ILE A 515 -1.44 -15.61 13.55
CA ILE A 515 -2.30 -16.05 14.67
C ILE A 515 -3.52 -16.86 14.18
N SER A 516 -4.08 -16.52 13.02
CA SER A 516 -5.16 -17.29 12.38
C SER A 516 -4.70 -18.71 12.06
N ASN A 517 -3.57 -18.87 11.36
CA ASN A 517 -3.06 -20.18 10.97
C ASN A 517 -2.48 -20.98 12.16
N LEU A 518 -1.86 -20.30 13.14
CA LEU A 518 -1.48 -20.91 14.43
C LEU A 518 -2.71 -21.45 15.18
N SER A 519 -3.82 -20.73 15.20
CA SER A 519 -5.03 -21.16 15.92
C SER A 519 -5.68 -22.40 15.31
N LYS A 520 -5.61 -22.56 13.98
CA LYS A 520 -6.08 -23.74 13.25
C LYS A 520 -5.24 -24.98 13.59
N ALA A 521 -3.91 -24.86 13.54
CA ALA A 521 -2.98 -25.94 13.88
C ALA A 521 -2.95 -26.29 15.39
N ALA A 522 -3.13 -25.29 16.27
CA ALA A 522 -3.13 -25.50 17.72
C ALA A 522 -4.45 -26.04 18.27
N GLY A 523 -5.58 -25.59 17.73
CA GLY A 523 -6.93 -25.88 18.22
C GLY A 523 -7.38 -24.93 19.34
N LEU A 524 -8.70 -24.62 19.37
CA LEU A 524 -9.28 -23.59 20.25
C LEU A 524 -8.96 -23.80 21.74
N ALA A 525 -9.12 -25.03 22.24
CA ALA A 525 -8.94 -25.33 23.67
C ALA A 525 -7.49 -25.05 24.14
N HIS A 526 -6.50 -25.29 23.28
CA HIS A 526 -5.09 -25.04 23.56
C HIS A 526 -4.75 -23.55 23.49
N MET A 527 -5.32 -22.83 22.51
CA MET A 527 -5.21 -21.37 22.44
C MET A 527 -5.81 -20.68 23.68
N ILE A 528 -7.00 -21.12 24.12
CA ILE A 528 -7.64 -20.65 25.35
C ILE A 528 -6.78 -20.95 26.57
N SER A 529 -6.21 -22.16 26.70
CA SER A 529 -5.44 -22.55 27.89
C SER A 529 -4.19 -21.69 28.08
N ILE A 530 -3.55 -21.31 26.98
CA ILE A 530 -2.32 -20.50 26.96
C ILE A 530 -2.57 -19.03 27.27
N MET A 531 -3.53 -18.37 26.61
CA MET A 531 -3.78 -16.93 26.76
C MET A 531 -4.65 -16.55 27.98
N ARG A 532 -5.19 -17.54 28.72
CA ARG A 532 -6.05 -17.30 29.88
C ARG A 532 -5.39 -16.51 31.03
N PRO A 533 -4.11 -16.73 31.39
CA PRO A 533 -3.43 -15.95 32.45
C PRO A 533 -3.20 -14.48 32.07
N ASP A 534 -3.12 -14.19 30.77
CA ASP A 534 -2.84 -12.85 30.26
C ASP A 534 -4.07 -11.92 30.30
N ILE A 535 -5.27 -12.48 30.50
CA ILE A 535 -6.56 -11.75 30.56
C ILE A 535 -6.71 -10.88 31.81
N ASP A 536 -6.25 -11.35 32.97
CA ASP A 536 -6.23 -10.61 34.23
C ASP A 536 -4.83 -10.20 34.71
N HIS A 537 -3.86 -10.23 33.79
CA HIS A 537 -2.53 -9.66 34.00
C HIS A 537 -2.62 -8.15 34.33
N VAL A 538 -1.76 -7.66 35.23
CA VAL A 538 -1.87 -6.28 35.76
C VAL A 538 -1.64 -5.23 34.67
N ASP A 539 -0.65 -5.45 33.79
CA ASP A 539 -0.34 -4.55 32.68
C ASP A 539 -1.52 -4.42 31.70
N GLU A 540 -1.79 -3.21 31.23
CA GLU A 540 -2.79 -2.95 30.20
C GLU A 540 -2.25 -3.25 28.78
N TYR A 541 -0.94 -3.20 28.54
CA TYR A 541 -0.37 -3.53 27.22
C TYR A 541 -0.62 -5.00 26.86
N VAL A 542 -0.22 -5.95 27.72
CA VAL A 542 -0.47 -7.39 27.56
C VAL A 542 -1.96 -7.68 27.34
N ARG A 543 -2.83 -7.18 28.23
CA ARG A 543 -4.30 -7.35 28.05
C ARG A 543 -4.83 -6.77 26.75
N ASN A 544 -4.18 -5.76 26.17
CA ASN A 544 -4.58 -5.13 24.92
C ASN A 544 -4.04 -5.85 23.67
N THR A 545 -2.89 -6.54 23.74
CA THR A 545 -2.46 -7.47 22.69
C THR A 545 -3.30 -8.75 22.73
N THR A 546 -3.47 -9.35 23.91
CA THR A 546 -4.24 -10.58 24.10
C THR A 546 -5.70 -10.41 23.69
N ALA A 547 -6.31 -9.24 23.96
CA ALA A 547 -7.67 -8.95 23.49
C ALA A 547 -7.80 -8.90 21.95
N ARG A 548 -6.73 -8.49 21.24
CA ARG A 548 -6.67 -8.53 19.77
C ARG A 548 -6.41 -9.95 19.27
N ALA A 549 -5.52 -10.70 19.92
CA ALA A 549 -5.23 -12.10 19.60
C ALA A 549 -6.49 -12.97 19.69
N PHE A 550 -7.27 -12.84 20.76
CA PHE A 550 -8.55 -13.56 20.89
C PHE A 550 -9.58 -13.18 19.81
N ALA A 551 -9.61 -11.93 19.34
CA ALA A 551 -10.48 -11.56 18.23
C ALA A 551 -10.04 -12.19 16.89
N VAL A 552 -8.73 -12.36 16.67
CA VAL A 552 -8.20 -13.14 15.52
C VAL A 552 -8.52 -14.63 15.66
N VAL A 553 -8.41 -15.20 16.85
CA VAL A 553 -8.82 -16.60 17.09
C VAL A 553 -10.33 -16.78 16.85
N ALA A 554 -11.15 -15.80 17.24
CA ALA A 554 -12.60 -15.80 16.94
C ALA A 554 -12.90 -15.71 15.43
N SER A 555 -12.11 -14.97 14.65
CA SER A 555 -12.29 -14.92 13.19
C SER A 555 -11.76 -16.17 12.46
N ALA A 556 -10.80 -16.88 13.06
CA ALA A 556 -10.19 -18.06 12.48
C ALA A 556 -10.94 -19.38 12.79
N LEU A 557 -11.55 -19.48 13.98
CA LEU A 557 -12.23 -20.68 14.50
C LEU A 557 -13.74 -20.49 14.73
N GLY A 558 -14.27 -19.30 14.43
CA GLY A 558 -15.68 -18.94 14.57
C GLY A 558 -16.05 -18.38 15.95
N ILE A 559 -16.85 -17.31 15.93
CA ILE A 559 -17.37 -16.65 17.15
C ILE A 559 -18.15 -17.62 18.07
N PRO A 560 -19.03 -18.54 17.58
CA PRO A 560 -19.83 -19.40 18.45
C PRO A 560 -19.01 -20.26 19.43
N ALA A 561 -17.87 -20.76 18.99
CA ALA A 561 -17.01 -21.61 19.82
C ALA A 561 -16.33 -20.81 20.96
N LEU A 562 -16.12 -19.50 20.79
CA LEU A 562 -15.56 -18.62 21.82
C LEU A 562 -16.64 -18.00 22.73
N LEU A 563 -17.92 -17.95 22.34
CA LEU A 563 -18.99 -17.35 23.15
C LEU A 563 -19.09 -17.87 24.60
N PRO A 564 -18.98 -19.19 24.90
CA PRO A 564 -19.01 -19.68 26.28
C PRO A 564 -17.88 -19.12 27.15
N PHE A 565 -16.69 -18.97 26.55
CA PHE A 565 -15.52 -18.37 27.19
C PHE A 565 -15.71 -16.87 27.43
N LEU A 566 -16.22 -16.13 26.44
CA LEU A 566 -16.51 -14.70 26.59
C LEU A 566 -17.59 -14.44 27.65
N ARG A 567 -18.64 -15.27 27.72
CA ARG A 567 -19.66 -15.21 28.78
C ARG A 567 -19.05 -15.39 30.17
N ALA A 568 -18.10 -16.31 30.33
CA ALA A 568 -17.41 -16.54 31.60
C ALA A 568 -16.43 -15.42 31.99
N VAL A 569 -15.68 -14.86 31.02
CA VAL A 569 -14.72 -13.76 31.25
C VAL A 569 -15.43 -12.43 31.53
N CYS A 570 -16.41 -12.05 30.69
CA CYS A 570 -17.13 -10.79 30.85
C CYS A 570 -17.93 -10.71 32.16
N ARG A 571 -18.41 -11.85 32.66
CA ARG A 571 -19.16 -11.97 33.93
C ARG A 571 -18.27 -12.40 35.12
N SER A 572 -16.94 -12.32 34.99
CA SER A 572 -16.00 -12.69 36.05
C SER A 572 -16.17 -11.85 37.31
N LYS A 573 -16.18 -12.54 38.46
CA LYS A 573 -16.17 -11.93 39.80
C LYS A 573 -14.78 -11.86 40.44
N LYS A 574 -13.73 -12.36 39.77
CA LYS A 574 -12.36 -12.42 40.33
C LYS A 574 -11.63 -11.08 40.25
N SER A 575 -11.72 -10.43 39.09
CA SER A 575 -10.92 -9.25 38.71
C SER A 575 -11.76 -8.39 37.76
N TRP A 576 -11.70 -7.07 37.91
CA TRP A 576 -12.35 -6.15 36.96
C TRP A 576 -11.53 -6.05 35.67
N GLU A 577 -10.23 -6.35 35.76
CA GLU A 577 -9.29 -6.53 34.67
C GLU A 577 -9.78 -7.59 33.69
N ALA A 578 -10.22 -8.77 34.17
CA ALA A 578 -10.81 -9.80 33.32
C ALA A 578 -12.07 -9.31 32.60
N ARG A 579 -12.99 -8.64 33.31
CA ARG A 579 -14.21 -8.08 32.70
C ARG A 579 -13.87 -7.07 31.61
N HIS A 580 -12.94 -6.15 31.90
CA HIS A 580 -12.43 -5.16 30.96
C HIS A 580 -11.80 -5.79 29.70
N THR A 581 -10.95 -6.81 29.87
CA THR A 581 -10.34 -7.53 28.73
C THR A 581 -11.36 -8.31 27.93
N GLY A 582 -12.33 -8.99 28.58
CA GLY A 582 -13.43 -9.68 27.91
C GLY A 582 -14.25 -8.75 27.02
N VAL A 583 -14.61 -7.57 27.53
CA VAL A 583 -15.31 -6.54 26.76
C VAL A 583 -14.42 -5.96 25.66
N LYS A 584 -13.09 -5.79 25.87
CA LYS A 584 -12.16 -5.44 24.77
C LYS A 584 -12.13 -6.51 23.66
N ILE A 585 -12.22 -7.80 23.97
CA ILE A 585 -12.33 -8.85 22.93
C ILE A 585 -13.63 -8.67 22.14
N VAL A 586 -14.76 -8.47 22.82
CA VAL A 586 -16.06 -8.21 22.18
C VAL A 586 -16.05 -6.91 21.37
N GLN A 587 -15.20 -5.92 21.71
CA GLN A 587 -14.96 -4.73 20.89
C GLN A 587 -14.11 -5.02 19.65
N GLN A 588 -13.06 -5.84 19.74
CA GLN A 588 -12.17 -6.13 18.60
C GLN A 588 -12.78 -7.10 17.58
N ILE A 589 -13.69 -7.99 17.99
CA ILE A 589 -14.41 -8.91 17.08
C ILE A 589 -15.13 -8.18 15.92
N PRO A 590 -16.04 -7.21 16.13
CA PRO A 590 -16.71 -6.48 15.04
C PRO A 590 -15.74 -5.61 14.24
N ILE A 591 -14.68 -5.08 14.86
CA ILE A 591 -13.64 -4.30 14.15
C ILE A 591 -12.86 -5.19 13.16
N LEU A 592 -12.75 -6.50 13.41
CA LEU A 592 -12.08 -7.45 12.51
C LEU A 592 -13.05 -8.16 11.54
N MET A 593 -14.32 -8.34 11.92
CA MET A 593 -15.29 -9.16 11.19
C MET A 593 -16.35 -8.36 10.42
N GLY A 594 -16.56 -7.08 10.74
CA GLY A 594 -17.61 -6.26 10.16
C GLY A 594 -18.99 -6.91 10.27
N CYS A 595 -19.75 -6.88 9.17
CA CYS A 595 -21.11 -7.40 9.08
C CYS A 595 -21.27 -8.90 9.39
N ALA A 596 -20.18 -9.70 9.36
CA ALA A 596 -20.22 -11.13 9.70
C ALA A 596 -20.57 -11.41 11.17
N VAL A 597 -20.63 -10.39 12.03
CA VAL A 597 -21.09 -10.51 13.43
C VAL A 597 -22.60 -10.70 13.56
N LEU A 598 -23.41 -10.32 12.56
CA LEU A 598 -24.88 -10.24 12.68
C LEU A 598 -25.55 -11.52 13.23
N PRO A 599 -25.21 -12.76 12.80
CA PRO A 599 -25.83 -14.00 13.33
C PRO A 599 -25.47 -14.31 14.80
N HIS A 600 -24.53 -13.58 15.38
CA HIS A 600 -24.00 -13.79 16.74
C HIS A 600 -24.12 -12.53 17.61
N LEU A 601 -24.72 -11.46 17.07
CA LEU A 601 -24.84 -10.15 17.70
C LEU A 601 -25.50 -10.22 19.08
N LYS A 602 -26.70 -10.83 19.17
CA LYS A 602 -27.40 -11.05 20.44
C LYS A 602 -26.53 -11.81 21.45
N GLY A 603 -25.85 -12.88 21.02
CA GLY A 603 -24.95 -13.66 21.87
C GLY A 603 -23.76 -12.87 22.45
N LEU A 604 -23.26 -11.88 21.72
CA LEU A 604 -22.21 -10.94 22.17
C LEU A 604 -22.78 -9.82 23.05
N VAL A 605 -23.96 -9.28 22.70
CA VAL A 605 -24.67 -8.28 23.51
C VAL A 605 -25.00 -8.83 24.90
N ASP A 606 -25.51 -10.07 24.98
CA ASP A 606 -25.74 -10.82 26.23
C ASP A 606 -24.50 -10.87 27.13
N CYS A 607 -23.29 -10.93 26.54
CA CYS A 607 -22.04 -11.01 27.29
C CYS A 607 -21.74 -9.69 28.03
N ILE A 608 -22.10 -8.55 27.44
CA ILE A 608 -21.60 -7.23 27.84
C ILE A 608 -22.65 -6.32 28.46
N GLY A 609 -23.95 -6.53 28.22
CA GLY A 609 -25.02 -5.62 28.69
C GLY A 609 -25.00 -5.34 30.20
N GLY A 610 -24.74 -6.35 31.02
CA GLY A 610 -24.60 -6.19 32.48
C GLY A 610 -23.43 -5.29 32.92
N ASN A 611 -22.38 -5.17 32.09
CA ASN A 611 -21.17 -4.39 32.41
C ASN A 611 -21.35 -2.88 32.17
N LEU A 612 -22.47 -2.43 31.59
CA LEU A 612 -22.85 -1.02 31.55
C LEU A 612 -23.13 -0.43 32.94
N ASN A 613 -23.54 -1.28 33.89
CA ASN A 613 -23.84 -0.90 35.28
C ASN A 613 -22.73 -1.30 36.26
N ASP A 614 -21.56 -1.71 35.78
CA ASP A 614 -20.37 -1.99 36.61
C ASP A 614 -19.96 -0.75 37.41
N ASP A 615 -19.55 -0.91 38.67
CA ASP A 615 -19.04 0.17 39.52
C ASP A 615 -17.83 0.88 38.87
N GLN A 616 -16.98 0.12 38.18
CA GLN A 616 -15.72 0.59 37.63
C GLN A 616 -15.91 1.37 36.32
N THR A 617 -15.53 2.65 36.33
CA THR A 617 -15.70 3.59 35.20
C THR A 617 -15.05 3.08 33.91
N LYS A 618 -13.84 2.51 34.00
CA LYS A 618 -13.12 1.92 32.85
C LYS A 618 -13.95 0.83 32.15
N VAL A 619 -14.64 -0.04 32.90
CA VAL A 619 -15.45 -1.12 32.33
C VAL A 619 -16.69 -0.54 31.63
N ARG A 620 -17.39 0.43 32.24
CA ARG A 620 -18.55 1.10 31.61
C ARG A 620 -18.17 1.80 30.30
N THR A 621 -17.06 2.53 30.27
CA THR A 621 -16.59 3.23 29.05
C THR A 621 -16.22 2.24 27.95
N VAL A 622 -15.47 1.18 28.24
CA VAL A 622 -15.13 0.18 27.21
C VAL A 622 -16.38 -0.61 26.76
N THR A 623 -17.36 -0.84 27.64
CA THR A 623 -18.64 -1.48 27.27
C THR A 623 -19.45 -0.64 26.30
N SER A 624 -19.59 0.67 26.54
CA SER A 624 -20.25 1.57 25.58
C SER A 624 -19.48 1.66 24.25
N LEU A 625 -18.14 1.67 24.26
CA LEU A 625 -17.33 1.61 23.04
C LEU A 625 -17.39 0.25 22.30
N ALA A 626 -17.65 -0.85 23.00
CA ALA A 626 -17.90 -2.16 22.40
C ALA A 626 -19.28 -2.21 21.73
N ILE A 627 -20.32 -1.67 22.37
CA ILE A 627 -21.67 -1.57 21.78
C ILE A 627 -21.63 -0.65 20.55
N ALA A 628 -20.91 0.48 20.61
CA ALA A 628 -20.70 1.34 19.46
C ALA A 628 -20.10 0.58 18.27
N ALA A 629 -19.09 -0.27 18.50
CA ALA A 629 -18.47 -1.09 17.46
C ALA A 629 -19.38 -2.22 16.95
N LEU A 630 -20.20 -2.81 17.80
CA LEU A 630 -21.20 -3.82 17.40
C LEU A 630 -22.31 -3.20 16.54
N ALA A 631 -22.81 -2.01 16.90
CA ALA A 631 -23.81 -1.29 16.12
C ALA A 631 -23.24 -0.76 14.79
N GLU A 632 -22.01 -0.22 14.81
CA GLU A 632 -21.22 0.16 13.62
C GLU A 632 -21.07 -1.00 12.62
N ALA A 633 -20.89 -2.23 13.12
CA ALA A 633 -20.76 -3.42 12.29
C ALA A 633 -22.10 -4.07 11.87
N ALA A 634 -23.20 -3.81 12.58
CA ALA A 634 -24.51 -4.39 12.30
C ALA A 634 -25.38 -3.53 11.35
N ASN A 635 -25.17 -2.20 11.38
CA ASN A 635 -25.86 -1.18 10.58
C ASN A 635 -26.13 -1.62 9.12
N PRO A 636 -27.38 -1.61 8.61
CA PRO A 636 -28.61 -1.09 9.23
C PRO A 636 -29.40 -2.10 10.08
N TYR A 637 -28.95 -3.35 10.22
CA TYR A 637 -29.72 -4.43 10.82
C TYR A 637 -29.42 -4.64 12.32
N GLY A 638 -30.25 -5.43 12.99
CA GLY A 638 -29.94 -6.00 14.31
C GLY A 638 -30.41 -5.19 15.53
N ILE A 639 -31.28 -4.20 15.37
CA ILE A 639 -31.85 -3.40 16.47
C ILE A 639 -32.47 -4.25 17.59
N GLU A 640 -33.14 -5.35 17.23
CA GLU A 640 -33.70 -6.36 18.15
C GLU A 640 -32.68 -6.92 19.16
N SER A 641 -31.39 -6.93 18.80
CA SER A 641 -30.31 -7.40 19.67
C SER A 641 -29.87 -6.36 20.71
N PHE A 642 -30.32 -5.11 20.61
CA PHE A 642 -29.89 -4.01 21.48
C PHE A 642 -30.97 -3.52 22.48
N ASP A 643 -32.21 -4.01 22.39
CA ASP A 643 -33.36 -3.54 23.20
C ASP A 643 -33.07 -3.53 24.73
N ASP A 644 -32.62 -4.68 25.27
CA ASP A 644 -32.18 -4.84 26.67
C ASP A 644 -31.12 -3.81 27.13
N ILE A 645 -30.41 -3.19 26.19
CA ILE A 645 -29.30 -2.25 26.41
C ILE A 645 -29.72 -0.77 26.28
N LEU A 646 -30.84 -0.45 25.61
CA LEU A 646 -31.26 0.93 25.32
C LEU A 646 -31.48 1.74 26.61
N ASN A 647 -32.30 1.25 27.53
CA ASN A 647 -32.61 1.97 28.77
C ASN A 647 -31.35 2.21 29.66
N PRO A 648 -30.48 1.21 29.91
CA PRO A 648 -29.17 1.44 30.54
C PRO A 648 -28.30 2.49 29.85
N LEU A 649 -28.18 2.46 28.51
CA LEU A 649 -27.35 3.43 27.77
C LEU A 649 -27.88 4.87 27.88
N TRP A 650 -29.19 5.10 27.70
CA TRP A 650 -29.78 6.44 27.72
C TRP A 650 -29.80 7.01 29.15
N THR A 651 -30.07 6.17 30.15
CA THR A 651 -29.89 6.51 31.58
C THR A 651 -28.43 6.85 31.89
N GLY A 652 -27.47 6.14 31.28
CA GLY A 652 -26.05 6.44 31.34
C GLY A 652 -25.70 7.80 30.74
N ALA A 653 -26.13 8.09 29.51
CA ALA A 653 -25.88 9.35 28.81
C ALA A 653 -26.42 10.57 29.58
N ARG A 654 -27.57 10.44 30.26
CA ARG A 654 -28.10 11.53 31.12
C ARG A 654 -27.26 11.74 32.39
N LYS A 655 -26.78 10.66 33.02
CA LYS A 655 -26.07 10.68 34.33
C LYS A 655 -24.56 10.97 34.24
N GLN A 656 -23.87 10.43 33.24
CA GLN A 656 -22.40 10.55 33.12
C GLN A 656 -21.98 11.93 32.55
N ARG A 657 -20.72 12.32 32.78
CA ARG A 657 -20.09 13.53 32.22
C ARG A 657 -18.62 13.26 31.83
N GLY A 658 -18.01 14.15 31.05
CA GLY A 658 -16.63 14.01 30.58
C GLY A 658 -16.42 12.77 29.70
N LYS A 659 -15.22 12.18 29.73
CA LYS A 659 -14.86 11.05 28.84
C LYS A 659 -15.74 9.81 28.98
N GLY A 660 -16.37 9.59 30.13
CA GLY A 660 -17.39 8.55 30.27
C GLY A 660 -18.60 8.81 29.37
N LEU A 661 -19.12 10.04 29.37
CA LEU A 661 -20.24 10.44 28.51
C LEU A 661 -19.92 10.29 27.01
N ALA A 662 -18.70 10.56 26.58
CA ALA A 662 -18.29 10.39 25.18
C ALA A 662 -18.43 8.94 24.69
N GLY A 663 -18.14 7.94 25.54
CA GLY A 663 -18.39 6.53 25.22
C GLY A 663 -19.87 6.21 25.03
N PHE A 664 -20.73 6.67 25.94
CA PHE A 664 -22.19 6.51 25.85
C PHE A 664 -22.77 7.24 24.63
N LEU A 665 -22.37 8.50 24.36
CA LEU A 665 -22.83 9.24 23.18
C LEU A 665 -22.41 8.56 21.88
N LYS A 666 -21.18 8.02 21.77
CA LYS A 666 -20.79 7.21 20.60
C LYS A 666 -21.69 5.99 20.47
N ALA A 667 -21.93 5.24 21.56
CA ALA A 667 -22.80 4.06 21.52
C ALA A 667 -24.20 4.39 20.96
N VAL A 668 -24.81 5.48 21.42
CA VAL A 668 -26.15 5.85 20.97
C VAL A 668 -26.16 6.37 19.53
N GLY A 669 -25.20 7.20 19.12
CA GLY A 669 -25.15 7.70 17.74
C GLY A 669 -25.03 6.59 16.68
N TYR A 670 -24.41 5.47 17.04
CA TYR A 670 -24.35 4.28 16.18
C TYR A 670 -25.58 3.37 16.27
N ILE A 671 -26.44 3.52 17.27
CA ILE A 671 -27.71 2.77 17.38
C ILE A 671 -28.86 3.52 16.69
N ILE A 672 -28.87 4.87 16.71
CA ILE A 672 -29.96 5.68 16.11
C ILE A 672 -30.24 5.30 14.64
N PRO A 673 -29.24 5.06 13.74
CA PRO A 673 -29.48 4.61 12.37
C PRO A 673 -30.07 3.20 12.19
N LEU A 674 -30.17 2.40 13.26
CA LEU A 674 -30.80 1.07 13.25
C LEU A 674 -32.25 1.12 13.75
N MET A 675 -32.74 2.28 14.22
CA MET A 675 -34.08 2.45 14.78
C MET A 675 -35.11 2.89 13.72
N ASP A 676 -36.35 2.42 13.87
CA ASP A 676 -37.48 2.92 13.09
C ASP A 676 -37.70 4.43 13.30
N GLU A 677 -38.27 5.11 12.31
CA GLU A 677 -38.40 6.58 12.26
C GLU A 677 -39.00 7.21 13.53
N GLU A 678 -40.04 6.60 14.10
CA GLU A 678 -40.72 7.10 15.31
C GLU A 678 -39.78 7.08 16.54
N TYR A 679 -39.06 5.97 16.75
CA TYR A 679 -38.10 5.81 17.84
C TYR A 679 -36.86 6.69 17.60
N ALA A 680 -36.36 6.74 16.36
CA ALA A 680 -35.23 7.57 15.97
C ALA A 680 -35.49 9.05 16.27
N ASN A 681 -36.68 9.56 15.94
CA ASN A 681 -37.10 10.93 16.25
C ASN A 681 -37.16 11.19 17.77
N TYR A 682 -37.91 10.34 18.50
CA TYR A 682 -38.08 10.45 19.96
C TYR A 682 -36.74 10.45 20.72
N TYR A 683 -35.83 9.56 20.36
CA TYR A 683 -34.53 9.47 21.00
C TYR A 683 -33.54 10.54 20.54
N THR A 684 -33.58 10.97 19.28
CA THR A 684 -32.72 12.06 18.78
C THR A 684 -33.04 13.38 19.49
N GLY A 685 -34.32 13.75 19.64
CA GLY A 685 -34.71 14.99 20.33
C GLY A 685 -34.15 15.08 21.75
N GLN A 686 -34.21 13.99 22.52
CA GLN A 686 -33.65 13.92 23.88
C GLN A 686 -32.12 14.01 23.94
N ILE A 687 -31.44 13.67 22.85
CA ILE A 687 -29.97 13.62 22.79
C ILE A 687 -29.42 14.89 22.16
N MET A 688 -30.17 15.58 21.30
CA MET A 688 -29.79 16.88 20.76
C MET A 688 -29.62 17.93 21.87
N GLU A 689 -30.46 17.92 22.91
CA GLU A 689 -30.26 18.74 24.12
C GLU A 689 -28.89 18.49 24.81
N ILE A 690 -28.43 17.23 24.79
CA ILE A 690 -27.12 16.86 25.35
C ILE A 690 -26.00 17.29 24.39
N LEU A 691 -26.14 17.03 23.09
CA LEU A 691 -25.16 17.40 22.07
C LEU A 691 -24.92 18.91 22.03
N LEU A 692 -25.98 19.71 21.93
CA LEU A 692 -25.89 21.18 21.89
C LEU A 692 -25.14 21.76 23.10
N ARG A 693 -25.32 21.18 24.30
CA ARG A 693 -24.55 21.57 25.48
C ARG A 693 -23.06 21.25 25.33
N GLU A 694 -22.71 20.09 24.78
CA GLU A 694 -21.32 19.65 24.60
C GLU A 694 -20.64 20.21 23.33
N PHE A 695 -21.34 20.93 22.43
CA PHE A 695 -20.72 21.63 21.28
C PHE A 695 -19.60 22.60 21.72
N SER A 696 -19.84 23.27 22.87
CA SER A 696 -18.90 24.20 23.50
C SER A 696 -17.75 23.53 24.27
N SER A 697 -17.73 22.19 24.34
CA SER A 697 -16.73 21.44 25.11
C SER A 697 -15.30 21.65 24.58
N PRO A 698 -14.30 21.84 25.45
CA PRO A 698 -12.90 21.99 25.04
C PRO A 698 -12.21 20.66 24.69
N ASP A 699 -12.81 19.51 25.03
CA ASP A 699 -12.22 18.19 24.80
C ASP A 699 -12.40 17.74 23.34
N GLU A 700 -11.30 17.51 22.63
CA GLU A 700 -11.31 17.03 21.26
C GLU A 700 -11.98 15.66 21.09
N GLU A 701 -11.83 14.75 22.07
CA GLU A 701 -12.49 13.44 22.01
C GLU A 701 -14.01 13.60 22.07
N MET A 702 -14.49 14.52 22.91
CA MET A 702 -15.91 14.87 22.94
C MET A 702 -16.35 15.49 21.61
N LYS A 703 -15.61 16.47 21.06
CA LYS A 703 -15.95 17.08 19.76
C LYS A 703 -16.02 16.06 18.62
N LYS A 704 -15.08 15.10 18.58
CA LYS A 704 -15.04 14.04 17.55
C LYS A 704 -16.27 13.11 17.66
N VAL A 705 -16.66 12.72 18.88
CA VAL A 705 -17.91 11.97 19.10
C VAL A 705 -19.13 12.80 18.73
N VAL A 706 -19.26 14.02 19.27
CA VAL A 706 -20.41 14.91 19.04
C VAL A 706 -20.64 15.17 17.55
N LEU A 707 -19.59 15.47 16.78
CA LEU A 707 -19.69 15.62 15.32
C LEU A 707 -20.20 14.34 14.65
N LYS A 708 -19.66 13.16 15.03
CA LYS A 708 -20.10 11.91 14.41
C LYS A 708 -21.54 11.54 14.76
N VAL A 709 -21.97 11.81 15.99
CA VAL A 709 -23.37 11.63 16.41
C VAL A 709 -24.30 12.59 15.65
N VAL A 710 -23.91 13.86 15.44
CA VAL A 710 -24.67 14.81 14.61
C VAL A 710 -24.77 14.34 13.15
N SER A 711 -23.68 13.81 12.57
CA SER A 711 -23.68 13.13 11.26
C SER A 711 -24.71 11.99 11.20
N GLN A 712 -24.77 11.16 12.23
CA GLN A 712 -25.70 10.00 12.31
C GLN A 712 -27.16 10.40 12.56
N CYS A 713 -27.39 11.45 13.35
CA CYS A 713 -28.72 12.03 13.56
C CYS A 713 -29.20 12.81 12.32
N ALA A 714 -28.31 13.37 11.51
CA ALA A 714 -28.66 13.94 10.22
C ALA A 714 -29.02 12.83 9.21
N GLY A 715 -28.28 11.72 9.19
CA GLY A 715 -28.53 10.61 8.26
C GLY A 715 -29.90 9.91 8.43
N THR A 716 -30.53 10.00 9.60
CA THR A 716 -31.78 9.27 9.91
C THR A 716 -33.04 9.94 9.34
N ASP A 717 -34.03 9.14 8.94
CA ASP A 717 -35.25 9.66 8.28
C ASP A 717 -36.30 10.23 9.24
N GLY A 718 -36.29 9.82 10.52
CA GLY A 718 -37.10 10.44 11.56
C GLY A 718 -36.75 11.90 11.91
N VAL A 719 -35.67 12.47 11.36
CA VAL A 719 -35.20 13.82 11.68
C VAL A 719 -35.55 14.81 10.58
N THR A 720 -36.43 15.78 10.87
CA THR A 720 -36.91 16.74 9.88
C THR A 720 -35.88 17.83 9.58
N SER A 721 -35.85 18.29 8.32
CA SER A 721 -34.93 19.35 7.88
C SER A 721 -35.19 20.69 8.56
N GLY A 722 -36.45 21.01 8.88
CA GLY A 722 -36.81 22.20 9.66
C GLY A 722 -36.21 22.20 11.07
N TYR A 723 -36.25 21.06 11.77
CA TYR A 723 -35.65 20.91 13.10
C TYR A 723 -34.14 21.19 13.08
N LEU A 724 -33.42 20.67 12.08
CA LEU A 724 -31.99 20.94 11.91
C LEU A 724 -31.72 22.42 11.66
N LYS A 725 -32.51 23.08 10.81
CA LYS A 725 -32.37 24.52 10.50
C LYS A 725 -32.57 25.41 11.73
N GLU A 726 -33.59 25.14 12.54
CA GLU A 726 -33.93 25.99 13.70
C GLU A 726 -33.06 25.74 14.93
N GLN A 727 -32.65 24.49 15.22
CA GLN A 727 -32.00 24.15 16.50
C GLN A 727 -30.52 23.77 16.40
N VAL A 728 -30.04 23.30 15.25
CA VAL A 728 -28.73 22.64 15.15
C VAL A 728 -27.71 23.46 14.35
N LEU A 729 -28.08 23.97 13.17
CA LEU A 729 -27.11 24.55 12.23
C LEU A 729 -26.37 25.78 12.78
N ASP A 730 -27.07 26.74 13.37
CA ASP A 730 -26.42 28.00 13.77
C ASP A 730 -25.40 27.80 14.90
N GLU A 731 -25.71 26.96 15.90
CA GLU A 731 -24.75 26.64 16.97
C GLU A 731 -23.64 25.70 16.48
N PHE A 732 -23.91 24.84 15.48
CA PHE A 732 -22.90 24.01 14.80
C PHE A 732 -21.87 24.87 14.06
N PHE A 733 -22.32 25.79 13.18
CA PHE A 733 -21.41 26.68 12.46
C PHE A 733 -20.63 27.57 13.43
N LYS A 734 -21.30 28.15 14.44
CA LYS A 734 -20.67 28.95 15.50
C LYS A 734 -19.61 28.19 16.32
N SER A 735 -19.76 26.87 16.53
CA SER A 735 -18.88 26.07 17.40
C SER A 735 -17.79 25.27 16.68
N PHE A 736 -18.02 24.89 15.42
CA PHE A 736 -17.12 24.01 14.64
C PHE A 736 -16.50 24.68 13.42
N TRP A 737 -17.14 25.69 12.82
CA TRP A 737 -16.55 26.45 11.71
C TRP A 737 -15.68 27.61 12.25
N VAL A 738 -14.52 27.22 12.76
CA VAL A 738 -13.52 28.12 13.37
C VAL A 738 -12.15 27.82 12.78
N ARG A 739 -11.34 28.86 12.47
CA ARG A 739 -10.00 28.72 11.85
C ARG A 739 -9.07 27.67 12.50
N ARG A 740 -9.21 27.41 13.81
CA ARG A 740 -8.46 26.35 14.53
C ARG A 740 -8.79 24.93 14.03
N MET A 741 -10.04 24.65 13.69
CA MET A 741 -10.50 23.32 13.27
C MET A 741 -9.94 22.91 11.90
N ALA A 742 -9.63 23.88 11.04
CA ALA A 742 -9.01 23.65 9.73
C ALA A 742 -7.51 23.29 9.81
N LEU A 743 -6.85 23.46 10.97
CA LEU A 743 -5.42 23.17 11.13
C LEU A 743 -5.12 21.71 11.50
N ASP A 744 -6.03 21.02 12.20
CA ASP A 744 -5.91 19.57 12.41
C ASP A 744 -6.64 18.82 11.30
N LYS A 745 -5.87 18.06 10.48
CA LYS A 745 -6.38 17.23 9.38
C LYS A 745 -7.46 16.22 9.81
N ARG A 746 -7.48 15.79 11.09
CA ARG A 746 -8.52 14.87 11.62
C ARG A 746 -9.83 15.61 11.90
N ASN A 747 -9.77 16.72 12.66
CA ASN A 747 -10.91 17.60 12.91
C ASN A 747 -11.49 18.18 11.61
N TYR A 748 -10.64 18.68 10.72
CA TYR A 748 -10.97 19.13 9.36
C TYR A 748 -11.86 18.12 8.64
N ARG A 749 -11.41 16.86 8.52
CA ARG A 749 -12.12 15.82 7.78
C ARG A 749 -13.50 15.55 8.39
N GLN A 750 -13.56 15.42 9.72
CA GLN A 750 -14.83 15.17 10.42
C GLN A 750 -15.82 16.33 10.27
N VAL A 751 -15.37 17.59 10.30
CA VAL A 751 -16.25 18.76 10.08
C VAL A 751 -16.74 18.82 8.65
N VAL A 752 -15.88 18.57 7.65
CA VAL A 752 -16.27 18.53 6.23
C VAL A 752 -17.32 17.43 6.00
N GLU A 753 -17.06 16.19 6.43
CA GLU A 753 -17.99 15.06 6.28
C GLU A 753 -19.33 15.34 6.99
N THR A 754 -19.31 15.81 8.25
CA THR A 754 -20.54 16.14 8.99
C THR A 754 -21.33 17.29 8.34
N THR A 755 -20.67 18.25 7.69
CA THR A 755 -21.35 19.35 6.98
C THR A 755 -21.98 18.87 5.67
N VAL A 756 -21.39 17.87 4.99
CA VAL A 756 -21.99 17.22 3.82
C VAL A 756 -23.22 16.40 4.21
N ASP A 757 -23.13 15.59 5.27
CA ASP A 757 -24.25 14.80 5.80
C ASP A 757 -25.45 15.69 6.17
N LEU A 758 -25.19 16.82 6.85
CA LEU A 758 -26.21 17.84 7.13
C LEU A 758 -26.80 18.42 5.83
N GLY A 759 -25.97 18.75 4.85
CA GLY A 759 -26.40 19.29 3.56
C GLY A 759 -27.37 18.39 2.79
N GLN A 760 -27.23 17.07 2.90
CA GLN A 760 -28.11 16.10 2.23
C GLN A 760 -29.58 16.17 2.68
N LYS A 761 -29.85 16.53 3.95
CA LYS A 761 -31.23 16.74 4.45
C LYS A 761 -31.66 18.21 4.39
N VAL A 762 -30.72 19.15 4.50
CA VAL A 762 -30.98 20.58 4.73
C VAL A 762 -31.15 21.37 3.42
N GLY A 763 -30.50 20.94 2.33
CA GLY A 763 -30.41 21.65 1.06
C GLY A 763 -29.04 22.32 0.84
N VAL A 764 -28.72 22.59 -0.43
CA VAL A 764 -27.41 23.14 -0.84
C VAL A 764 -27.32 24.62 -0.52
N GLY A 765 -28.34 25.41 -0.89
CA GLY A 765 -28.33 26.86 -0.75
C GLY A 765 -28.13 27.30 0.70
N GLU A 766 -28.80 26.62 1.63
CA GLU A 766 -28.75 26.88 3.08
C GLU A 766 -27.36 26.66 3.71
N ILE A 767 -26.62 25.64 3.25
CA ILE A 767 -25.24 25.36 3.69
C ILE A 767 -24.26 26.29 2.98
N VAL A 768 -24.38 26.40 1.65
CA VAL A 768 -23.49 27.21 0.81
C VAL A 768 -23.58 28.70 1.18
N GLU A 769 -24.75 29.24 1.49
CA GLU A 769 -24.89 30.64 1.94
C GLU A 769 -24.15 30.93 3.25
N ARG A 770 -24.21 30.03 4.23
CA ARG A 770 -23.47 30.18 5.49
C ARG A 770 -21.94 30.13 5.29
N ILE A 771 -21.45 29.29 4.37
CA ILE A 771 -19.99 29.09 4.20
C ILE A 771 -19.33 29.93 3.09
N VAL A 772 -20.06 30.47 2.11
CA VAL A 772 -19.48 31.21 0.97
C VAL A 772 -18.62 32.40 1.39
N ASN A 773 -18.92 33.06 2.51
CA ASN A 773 -18.09 34.15 3.02
C ASN A 773 -16.69 33.67 3.47
N ASN A 774 -16.56 32.40 3.89
CA ASN A 774 -15.28 31.81 4.32
C ASN A 774 -14.31 31.57 3.15
N LEU A 775 -14.80 31.56 1.89
CA LEU A 775 -13.96 31.47 0.68
C LEU A 775 -13.01 32.68 0.53
N LYS A 776 -13.31 33.79 1.21
CA LYS A 776 -12.51 35.02 1.21
C LYS A 776 -11.84 35.33 2.56
N ASP A 777 -11.78 34.36 3.48
CA ASP A 777 -10.96 34.49 4.70
C ASP A 777 -9.46 34.50 4.35
N GLU A 778 -8.65 35.18 5.16
CA GLU A 778 -7.19 35.29 5.01
C GLU A 778 -6.47 33.93 5.15
N SER A 779 -7.08 32.96 5.84
CA SER A 779 -6.49 31.66 6.15
C SER A 779 -6.74 30.65 5.04
N GLU A 780 -5.71 30.37 4.24
CA GLU A 780 -5.76 29.41 3.14
C GLU A 780 -6.27 28.02 3.56
N ALA A 781 -5.90 27.52 4.74
CA ALA A 781 -6.42 26.25 5.27
C ALA A 781 -7.94 26.27 5.51
N TYR A 782 -8.48 27.42 5.93
CA TYR A 782 -9.92 27.61 6.15
C TYR A 782 -10.67 27.80 4.83
N ARG A 783 -10.06 28.50 3.86
CA ARG A 783 -10.54 28.53 2.45
C ARG A 783 -10.60 27.12 1.85
N LYS A 784 -9.55 26.32 2.02
CA LYS A 784 -9.47 24.93 1.55
C LYS A 784 -10.57 24.06 2.16
N MET A 785 -10.80 24.13 3.47
CA MET A 785 -11.90 23.43 4.15
C MET A 785 -13.28 23.83 3.59
N THR A 786 -13.44 25.11 3.27
CA THR A 786 -14.65 25.65 2.65
C THR A 786 -14.84 25.09 1.24
N VAL A 787 -13.80 25.13 0.39
CA VAL A 787 -13.86 24.62 -0.99
C VAL A 787 -14.08 23.11 -1.02
N GLU A 788 -13.47 22.32 -0.14
CA GLU A 788 -13.75 20.86 -0.07
C GLU A 788 -15.19 20.55 0.35
N THR A 789 -15.77 21.36 1.24
CA THR A 789 -17.18 21.23 1.64
C THR A 789 -18.10 21.60 0.48
N VAL A 790 -17.85 22.73 -0.19
CA VAL A 790 -18.57 23.18 -1.38
C VAL A 790 -18.51 22.12 -2.50
N GLU A 791 -17.32 21.54 -2.73
CA GLU A 791 -17.08 20.50 -3.73
C GLU A 791 -17.96 19.26 -3.48
N LYS A 792 -17.91 18.71 -2.25
CA LYS A 792 -18.68 17.51 -1.88
C LYS A 792 -20.19 17.75 -1.81
N VAL A 793 -20.64 18.90 -1.33
CA VAL A 793 -22.06 19.27 -1.29
C VAL A 793 -22.61 19.41 -2.72
N ILE A 794 -21.91 20.12 -3.61
CA ILE A 794 -22.37 20.32 -4.99
C ILE A 794 -22.20 19.05 -5.84
N ALA A 795 -21.20 18.20 -5.57
CA ALA A 795 -21.06 16.90 -6.23
C ALA A 795 -22.18 15.91 -5.88
N SER A 796 -22.73 15.98 -4.67
CA SER A 796 -23.79 15.05 -4.21
C SER A 796 -25.21 15.53 -4.50
N LEU A 797 -25.45 16.85 -4.49
CA LEU A 797 -26.80 17.44 -4.61
C LEU A 797 -26.99 18.34 -5.85
N GLY A 798 -25.92 18.65 -6.58
CA GLY A 798 -25.94 19.56 -7.72
C GLY A 798 -26.05 21.05 -7.33
N ALA A 799 -26.34 21.89 -8.32
CA ALA A 799 -26.42 23.36 -8.17
C ALA A 799 -27.83 23.94 -8.44
N ALA A 800 -28.87 23.11 -8.47
CA ALA A 800 -30.24 23.54 -8.78
C ALA A 800 -30.84 24.48 -7.72
N ASP A 801 -30.52 24.23 -6.44
CA ASP A 801 -30.98 24.97 -5.25
C ASP A 801 -30.19 26.28 -5.01
N ILE A 802 -29.23 26.61 -5.89
CA ILE A 802 -28.41 27.83 -5.79
C ILE A 802 -29.08 28.97 -6.56
N GLY A 803 -29.56 29.99 -5.85
CA GLY A 803 -30.08 31.23 -6.46
C GLY A 803 -29.00 32.11 -7.08
N GLU A 804 -29.37 32.98 -8.03
CA GLU A 804 -28.47 33.83 -8.83
C GLU A 804 -27.44 34.62 -8.00
N ARG A 805 -27.88 35.33 -6.96
CA ARG A 805 -26.98 36.08 -6.05
C ARG A 805 -26.02 35.18 -5.26
N LEU A 806 -26.38 33.92 -5.02
CA LEU A 806 -25.49 32.94 -4.38
C LEU A 806 -24.50 32.35 -5.39
N GLU A 807 -24.92 32.15 -6.64
CA GLU A 807 -24.03 31.78 -7.76
C GLU A 807 -22.93 32.84 -7.99
N GLU A 808 -23.29 34.13 -8.05
CA GLU A 808 -22.33 35.23 -8.16
C GLU A 808 -21.29 35.20 -7.03
N ARG A 809 -21.75 35.17 -5.77
CA ARG A 809 -20.87 35.12 -4.58
C ARG A 809 -20.01 33.86 -4.54
N LEU A 810 -20.54 32.73 -5.00
CA LEU A 810 -19.84 31.45 -5.05
C LEU A 810 -18.73 31.46 -6.10
N ILE A 811 -19.00 31.94 -7.32
CA ILE A 811 -18.01 32.05 -8.39
C ILE A 811 -16.92 33.07 -8.04
N ASP A 812 -17.29 34.23 -7.49
CA ASP A 812 -16.35 35.25 -7.01
C ASP A 812 -15.49 34.74 -5.83
N GLY A 813 -16.10 34.05 -4.85
CA GLY A 813 -15.39 33.40 -3.76
C GLY A 813 -14.43 32.30 -4.24
N ILE A 814 -14.86 31.44 -5.16
CA ILE A 814 -14.03 30.39 -5.75
C ILE A 814 -12.88 31.00 -6.56
N LEU A 815 -13.13 31.99 -7.42
CA LEU A 815 -12.09 32.70 -8.17
C LEU A 815 -11.05 33.33 -7.23
N HIS A 816 -11.48 33.96 -6.15
CA HIS A 816 -10.58 34.52 -5.13
C HIS A 816 -9.73 33.43 -4.45
N SER A 817 -10.37 32.36 -3.97
CA SER A 817 -9.68 31.22 -3.35
C SER A 817 -8.77 30.45 -4.32
N PHE A 818 -9.01 30.57 -5.63
CA PHE A 818 -8.18 30.01 -6.69
C PHE A 818 -6.99 30.92 -7.03
N GLN A 819 -7.18 32.24 -7.00
CA GLN A 819 -6.10 33.21 -7.26
C GLN A 819 -5.08 33.26 -6.11
N GLU A 820 -5.53 33.33 -4.85
CA GLU A 820 -4.68 33.48 -3.65
C GLU A 820 -4.15 32.16 -3.07
N GLN A 821 -3.69 31.24 -3.90
CA GLN A 821 -3.06 30.00 -3.43
C GLN A 821 -1.56 30.18 -3.23
N SER A 822 -1.03 29.70 -2.11
CA SER A 822 0.41 29.56 -1.86
C SER A 822 0.90 28.12 -2.12
N VAL A 823 0.01 27.13 -2.06
CA VAL A 823 0.28 25.72 -2.39
C VAL A 823 -0.81 25.20 -3.34
N GLU A 824 -0.42 24.58 -4.46
CA GLU A 824 -1.35 24.12 -5.48
C GLU A 824 -2.06 22.80 -5.12
N ASP A 825 -3.13 22.90 -4.33
CA ASP A 825 -3.94 21.76 -3.93
C ASP A 825 -4.91 21.26 -5.02
N ILE A 826 -4.95 19.93 -5.21
CA ILE A 826 -5.93 19.25 -6.09
C ILE A 826 -7.37 19.51 -5.62
N VAL A 827 -7.60 19.67 -4.32
CA VAL A 827 -8.90 20.00 -3.72
C VAL A 827 -9.51 21.28 -4.32
N MET A 828 -8.69 22.31 -4.53
CA MET A 828 -9.16 23.59 -5.08
C MET A 828 -9.49 23.46 -6.58
N LEU A 829 -8.70 22.68 -7.32
CA LEU A 829 -8.93 22.36 -8.73
C LEU A 829 -10.20 21.49 -8.92
N ASN A 830 -10.43 20.54 -8.02
CA ASN A 830 -11.67 19.76 -7.95
C ASN A 830 -12.86 20.67 -7.70
N GLY A 831 -12.84 21.47 -6.63
CA GLY A 831 -13.95 22.39 -6.29
C GLY A 831 -14.31 23.33 -7.43
N PHE A 832 -13.32 23.98 -8.06
CA PHE A 832 -13.56 24.85 -9.21
C PHE A 832 -14.22 24.09 -10.37
N GLY A 833 -13.66 22.94 -10.75
CA GLY A 833 -14.20 22.11 -11.84
C GLY A 833 -15.61 21.60 -11.55
N THR A 834 -15.87 21.11 -10.33
CA THR A 834 -17.17 20.61 -9.89
C THR A 834 -18.24 21.70 -9.91
N VAL A 835 -17.95 22.91 -9.41
CA VAL A 835 -18.93 24.02 -9.44
C VAL A 835 -19.23 24.49 -10.87
N VAL A 836 -18.21 24.65 -11.73
CA VAL A 836 -18.43 25.05 -13.14
C VAL A 836 -19.23 23.97 -13.89
N ASN A 837 -18.95 22.69 -13.66
CA ASN A 837 -19.67 21.58 -14.28
C ASN A 837 -21.12 21.45 -13.77
N ALA A 838 -21.37 21.73 -12.49
CA ALA A 838 -22.72 21.67 -11.91
C ALA A 838 -23.60 22.87 -12.30
N LEU A 839 -23.01 24.05 -12.53
CA LEU A 839 -23.72 25.22 -13.07
C LEU A 839 -23.94 25.11 -14.60
N GLY A 840 -23.02 24.46 -15.31
CA GLY A 840 -23.12 24.20 -16.75
C GLY A 840 -23.40 25.46 -17.55
N SER A 841 -24.53 25.49 -18.26
CA SER A 841 -24.96 26.64 -19.07
C SER A 841 -25.13 27.96 -18.28
N ARG A 842 -25.42 27.91 -16.97
CA ARG A 842 -25.50 29.12 -16.12
C ARG A 842 -24.16 29.83 -16.02
N CYS A 843 -23.04 29.10 -16.12
CA CYS A 843 -21.70 29.65 -15.98
C CYS A 843 -21.28 30.61 -17.12
N LYS A 844 -22.05 30.70 -18.22
CA LYS A 844 -21.72 31.48 -19.43
C LYS A 844 -21.27 32.94 -19.17
N PRO A 845 -21.89 33.74 -18.29
CA PRO A 845 -21.45 35.12 -18.03
C PRO A 845 -20.06 35.21 -17.42
N TYR A 846 -19.64 34.21 -16.65
CA TYR A 846 -18.37 34.20 -15.91
C TYR A 846 -17.23 33.59 -16.73
N LEU A 847 -17.51 32.80 -17.78
CA LEU A 847 -16.49 32.15 -18.62
C LEU A 847 -15.39 33.13 -19.14
N PRO A 848 -15.68 34.37 -19.59
CA PRO A 848 -14.62 35.30 -20.00
C PRO A 848 -13.65 35.68 -18.86
N GLN A 849 -14.15 35.86 -17.63
CA GLN A 849 -13.34 36.16 -16.45
C GLN A 849 -12.52 34.95 -15.98
N ILE A 850 -13.12 33.76 -16.03
CA ILE A 850 -12.45 32.48 -15.76
C ILE A 850 -11.31 32.26 -16.76
N VAL A 851 -11.57 32.39 -18.07
CA VAL A 851 -10.56 32.26 -19.13
C VAL A 851 -9.46 33.33 -19.00
N SER A 852 -9.80 34.57 -18.65
CA SER A 852 -8.78 35.61 -18.39
C SER A 852 -7.90 35.27 -17.19
N THR A 853 -8.46 34.68 -16.11
CA THR A 853 -7.71 34.23 -14.93
C THR A 853 -6.80 33.04 -15.27
N ILE A 854 -7.29 32.09 -16.07
CA ILE A 854 -6.52 30.94 -16.56
C ILE A 854 -5.34 31.41 -17.43
N LEU A 855 -5.58 32.32 -18.39
CA LEU A 855 -4.52 32.86 -19.25
C LEU A 855 -3.46 33.63 -18.45
N TRP A 856 -3.84 34.34 -17.38
CA TRP A 856 -2.89 34.98 -16.47
C TRP A 856 -2.09 33.94 -15.67
N ARG A 857 -2.74 32.91 -15.09
CA ARG A 857 -2.05 31.84 -14.36
C ARG A 857 -1.14 30.99 -15.25
N LEU A 858 -1.50 30.76 -16.51
CA LEU A 858 -0.66 30.05 -17.49
C LEU A 858 0.62 30.81 -17.87
N ASN A 859 0.68 32.12 -17.62
CA ASN A 859 1.88 32.96 -17.77
C ASN A 859 2.66 33.16 -16.44
N ASN A 860 2.30 32.47 -15.36
CA ASN A 860 3.02 32.56 -14.09
C ASN A 860 4.40 31.87 -14.17
N LYS A 861 5.39 32.39 -13.45
CA LYS A 861 6.74 31.78 -13.36
C LYS A 861 6.73 30.41 -12.71
N SER A 862 5.78 30.12 -11.81
CA SER A 862 5.68 28.82 -11.17
C SER A 862 5.17 27.75 -12.14
N ALA A 863 5.87 26.61 -12.22
CA ALA A 863 5.48 25.48 -13.06
C ALA A 863 4.14 24.85 -12.60
N THR A 864 3.98 24.67 -11.29
CA THR A 864 2.80 24.08 -10.64
C THR A 864 1.51 24.88 -10.91
N VAL A 865 1.55 26.21 -10.83
CA VAL A 865 0.42 27.08 -11.21
C VAL A 865 0.03 26.90 -12.69
N ARG A 866 1.01 26.76 -13.59
CA ARG A 866 0.77 26.56 -15.02
C ARG A 866 0.17 25.19 -15.32
N GLN A 867 0.62 24.15 -14.61
CA GLN A 867 -0.02 22.83 -14.62
C GLN A 867 -1.49 22.91 -14.17
N GLN A 868 -1.75 23.51 -13.01
CA GLN A 868 -3.10 23.62 -12.46
C GLN A 868 -4.04 24.41 -13.40
N ALA A 869 -3.53 25.46 -14.08
CA ALA A 869 -4.27 26.20 -15.09
C ALA A 869 -4.63 25.34 -16.32
N ALA A 870 -3.70 24.49 -16.79
CA ALA A 870 -3.97 23.57 -17.90
C ALA A 870 -4.94 22.44 -17.50
N ASP A 871 -4.76 21.83 -16.33
CA ASP A 871 -5.67 20.80 -15.80
C ASP A 871 -7.09 21.37 -15.56
N LEU A 872 -7.23 22.66 -15.26
CA LEU A 872 -8.54 23.34 -15.17
C LEU A 872 -9.21 23.51 -16.56
N ILE A 873 -8.46 23.87 -17.60
CA ILE A 873 -8.98 23.91 -18.99
C ILE A 873 -9.52 22.53 -19.39
N SER A 874 -8.79 21.47 -19.06
CA SER A 874 -9.19 20.08 -19.37
C SER A 874 -10.56 19.72 -18.79
N ARG A 875 -10.89 20.23 -17.60
CA ARG A 875 -12.18 20.02 -16.92
C ARG A 875 -13.30 20.90 -17.49
N ILE A 876 -13.00 22.17 -17.78
CA ILE A 876 -14.00 23.19 -18.19
C ILE A 876 -14.36 23.12 -19.68
N ALA A 877 -13.53 22.48 -20.53
CA ALA A 877 -13.72 22.42 -21.98
C ALA A 877 -15.14 21.99 -22.43
N MET A 878 -15.75 21.00 -21.76
CA MET A 878 -17.10 20.53 -22.10
C MET A 878 -18.17 21.61 -21.84
N VAL A 879 -18.06 22.34 -20.72
CA VAL A 879 -18.98 23.43 -20.36
C VAL A 879 -18.85 24.60 -21.33
N MET A 880 -17.63 24.93 -21.77
CA MET A 880 -17.42 25.99 -22.76
C MET A 880 -18.15 25.71 -24.09
N LYS A 881 -18.20 24.44 -24.54
CA LYS A 881 -18.96 24.04 -25.73
C LYS A 881 -20.47 24.05 -25.49
N GLN A 882 -20.95 23.62 -24.32
CA GLN A 882 -22.36 23.74 -23.94
C GLN A 882 -22.83 25.21 -23.90
N CYS A 883 -21.95 26.13 -23.49
CA CYS A 883 -22.19 27.58 -23.52
C CYS A 883 -22.05 28.21 -24.93
N GLY A 884 -21.55 27.47 -25.93
CA GLY A 884 -21.34 27.95 -27.30
C GLY A 884 -20.09 28.84 -27.50
N GLU A 885 -19.15 28.85 -26.55
CA GLU A 885 -17.98 29.76 -26.56
C GLU A 885 -16.78 29.21 -27.35
N ASP A 886 -17.02 28.77 -28.59
CA ASP A 886 -16.00 28.19 -29.47
C ASP A 886 -14.81 29.13 -29.73
N ALA A 887 -15.05 30.45 -29.79
CA ALA A 887 -13.99 31.44 -29.96
C ALA A 887 -13.02 31.50 -28.77
N LEU A 888 -13.51 31.29 -27.53
CA LEU A 888 -12.65 31.23 -26.35
C LEU A 888 -11.84 29.92 -26.31
N MET A 889 -12.43 28.80 -26.74
CA MET A 889 -11.70 27.53 -26.87
C MET A 889 -10.62 27.59 -27.97
N GLY A 890 -10.89 28.23 -29.12
CA GLY A 890 -9.88 28.48 -30.16
C GLY A 890 -8.71 29.32 -29.63
N LYS A 891 -8.99 30.38 -28.87
CA LYS A 891 -7.95 31.19 -28.22
C LYS A 891 -7.12 30.39 -27.22
N LEU A 892 -7.75 29.53 -26.40
CA LEU A 892 -7.03 28.61 -25.50
C LEU A 892 -6.19 27.59 -26.28
N GLY A 893 -6.69 27.06 -27.40
CA GLY A 893 -5.98 26.12 -28.26
C GLY A 893 -4.70 26.70 -28.86
N ILE A 894 -4.74 27.95 -29.33
CA ILE A 894 -3.56 28.69 -29.83
C ILE A 894 -2.53 28.89 -28.70
N VAL A 895 -2.94 29.39 -27.54
CA VAL A 895 -2.01 29.66 -26.43
C VAL A 895 -1.40 28.35 -25.89
N LEU A 896 -2.20 27.30 -25.71
CA LEU A 896 -1.69 25.97 -25.33
C LEU A 896 -0.73 25.38 -26.37
N TYR A 897 -0.93 25.69 -27.66
CA TYR A 897 -0.01 25.26 -28.72
C TYR A 897 1.35 25.96 -28.65
N GLU A 898 1.39 27.26 -28.33
CA GLU A 898 2.65 27.98 -28.11
C GLU A 898 3.46 27.36 -26.95
N PHE A 899 2.77 26.88 -25.90
CA PHE A 899 3.39 26.17 -24.77
C PHE A 899 3.76 24.69 -25.03
N LEU A 900 3.68 24.16 -26.25
CA LEU A 900 4.26 22.82 -26.56
C LEU A 900 5.80 22.77 -26.43
N GLY A 901 6.46 23.90 -26.23
CA GLY A 901 7.90 24.01 -25.93
C GLY A 901 8.27 23.92 -24.45
N GLU A 902 7.33 23.60 -23.55
CA GLU A 902 7.53 23.64 -22.10
C GLU A 902 8.62 22.69 -21.59
N GLU A 903 9.54 23.21 -20.76
CA GLU A 903 10.67 22.44 -20.21
C GLU A 903 10.22 21.45 -19.11
N TYR A 904 9.21 21.82 -18.32
CA TYR A 904 8.71 21.00 -17.21
C TYR A 904 7.72 19.95 -17.73
N PRO A 905 8.03 18.64 -17.64
CA PRO A 905 7.24 17.61 -18.31
C PRO A 905 5.88 17.35 -17.66
N GLU A 906 5.70 17.66 -16.38
CA GLU A 906 4.40 17.56 -15.71
C GLU A 906 3.42 18.61 -16.25
N VAL A 907 3.92 19.84 -16.45
CA VAL A 907 3.19 20.96 -17.05
C VAL A 907 2.87 20.64 -18.52
N LEU A 908 3.86 20.18 -19.30
CA LEU A 908 3.68 19.77 -20.69
C LEU A 908 2.61 18.67 -20.83
N GLY A 909 2.65 17.65 -19.96
CA GLY A 909 1.61 16.60 -19.94
C GLY A 909 0.20 17.13 -19.64
N SER A 910 0.10 18.19 -18.82
CA SER A 910 -1.15 18.87 -18.48
C SER A 910 -1.67 19.71 -19.66
N ILE A 911 -0.79 20.43 -20.36
CA ILE A 911 -1.07 21.17 -21.59
C ILE A 911 -1.58 20.23 -22.70
N LEU A 912 -0.93 19.08 -22.88
CA LEU A 912 -1.35 18.04 -23.81
C LEU A 912 -2.71 17.44 -23.42
N GLY A 913 -2.94 17.22 -22.13
CA GLY A 913 -4.24 16.78 -21.60
C GLY A 913 -5.37 17.79 -21.89
N ALA A 914 -5.09 19.09 -21.73
CA ALA A 914 -6.02 20.18 -22.07
C ALA A 914 -6.31 20.23 -23.59
N LEU A 915 -5.28 20.14 -24.43
CA LEU A 915 -5.43 20.08 -25.89
C LEU A 915 -6.23 18.84 -26.33
N ARG A 916 -5.98 17.67 -25.73
CA ARG A 916 -6.78 16.44 -25.95
C ARG A 916 -8.25 16.67 -25.63
N SER A 917 -8.57 17.35 -24.52
CA SER A 917 -9.95 17.68 -24.14
C SER A 917 -10.59 18.67 -25.12
N ILE A 918 -9.88 19.73 -25.54
CA ILE A 918 -10.37 20.69 -26.56
C ILE A 918 -10.63 19.99 -27.90
N VAL A 919 -9.68 19.21 -28.43
CA VAL A 919 -9.83 18.46 -29.70
C VAL A 919 -10.97 17.43 -29.62
N THR A 920 -11.22 16.87 -28.44
CA THR A 920 -12.33 15.94 -28.20
C THR A 920 -13.70 16.63 -28.26
N VAL A 921 -13.77 17.94 -28.02
CA VAL A 921 -15.02 18.71 -27.84
C VAL A 921 -15.32 19.68 -29.00
N VAL A 922 -14.32 20.39 -29.53
CA VAL A 922 -14.47 21.35 -30.65
C VAL A 922 -14.63 20.63 -31.99
N GLY A 923 -13.94 19.50 -32.17
CA GLY A 923 -13.83 18.82 -33.45
C GLY A 923 -12.77 19.44 -34.37
N ILE A 924 -12.41 18.70 -35.43
CA ILE A 924 -11.21 18.95 -36.22
C ILE A 924 -11.32 20.19 -37.10
N SER A 925 -12.44 20.34 -37.80
CA SER A 925 -12.64 21.37 -38.83
C SER A 925 -12.71 22.81 -38.28
N GLN A 926 -12.85 22.95 -36.96
CA GLN A 926 -12.94 24.23 -36.25
C GLN A 926 -11.74 24.47 -35.30
N MET A 927 -10.81 23.51 -35.21
CA MET A 927 -9.66 23.61 -34.32
C MET A 927 -8.67 24.69 -34.79
N GLN A 928 -8.21 25.51 -33.85
CA GLN A 928 -7.10 26.45 -34.04
C GLN A 928 -6.02 26.15 -32.98
N PRO A 929 -4.76 25.88 -33.37
CA PRO A 929 -4.24 25.79 -34.74
C PRO A 929 -4.76 24.55 -35.52
N PRO A 930 -4.58 24.52 -36.85
CA PRO A 930 -4.89 23.34 -37.67
C PRO A 930 -4.08 22.10 -37.26
N ILE A 931 -4.70 20.92 -37.39
CA ILE A 931 -4.06 19.64 -37.04
C ILE A 931 -2.80 19.35 -37.87
N LYS A 932 -2.75 19.87 -39.10
CA LYS A 932 -1.58 19.78 -40.00
C LYS A 932 -0.30 20.36 -39.40
N ASP A 933 -0.45 21.36 -38.53
CA ASP A 933 0.68 22.04 -37.87
C ASP A 933 0.92 21.44 -36.46
N LEU A 934 -0.17 21.06 -35.78
CA LEU A 934 -0.12 20.44 -34.45
C LEU A 934 0.60 19.08 -34.45
N LEU A 935 0.23 18.16 -35.35
CA LEU A 935 0.72 16.77 -35.28
C LEU A 935 2.24 16.63 -35.51
N PRO A 936 2.87 17.31 -36.51
CA PRO A 936 4.33 17.30 -36.65
C PRO A 936 5.09 17.91 -35.45
N ARG A 937 4.41 18.73 -34.63
CA ARG A 937 4.95 19.26 -33.36
C ARG A 937 4.81 18.24 -32.21
N LEU A 938 3.81 17.36 -32.25
CA LEU A 938 3.64 16.24 -31.32
C LEU A 938 4.63 15.09 -31.57
N THR A 939 5.00 14.79 -32.81
CA THR A 939 5.86 13.64 -33.12
C THR A 939 7.17 13.63 -32.30
N PRO A 940 7.96 14.72 -32.19
CA PRO A 940 9.15 14.75 -31.34
C PRO A 940 8.87 14.58 -29.84
N ILE A 941 7.66 14.95 -29.37
CA ILE A 941 7.27 14.91 -27.96
C ILE A 941 6.98 13.47 -27.51
N LEU A 942 6.60 12.56 -28.43
CA LEU A 942 6.50 11.11 -28.14
C LEU A 942 7.82 10.53 -27.59
N ARG A 943 8.97 11.12 -27.94
CA ARG A 943 10.30 10.69 -27.47
C ARG A 943 10.64 11.18 -26.06
N ASN A 944 9.80 12.01 -25.44
CA ASN A 944 9.97 12.41 -24.04
C ASN A 944 9.85 11.17 -23.15
N ARG A 945 10.71 11.04 -22.13
CA ARG A 945 10.73 9.88 -21.22
C ARG A 945 9.68 9.93 -20.13
N HIS A 946 9.02 11.08 -19.92
CA HIS A 946 8.12 11.29 -18.80
C HIS A 946 6.73 10.69 -19.06
N GLU A 947 6.25 9.84 -18.13
CA GLU A 947 5.04 9.04 -18.35
C GLU A 947 3.78 9.89 -18.58
N LYS A 948 3.58 10.99 -17.83
CA LYS A 948 2.44 11.93 -18.03
C LYS A 948 2.47 12.60 -19.42
N VAL A 949 3.66 12.77 -20.02
CA VAL A 949 3.80 13.33 -21.37
C VAL A 949 3.49 12.28 -22.42
N GLN A 950 4.08 11.08 -22.31
CA GLN A 950 3.84 9.97 -23.25
C GLN A 950 2.35 9.65 -23.33
N GLU A 951 1.70 9.41 -22.20
CA GLU A 951 0.28 9.00 -22.13
C GLU A 951 -0.65 10.03 -22.80
N ASN A 952 -0.53 11.32 -22.45
CA ASN A 952 -1.36 12.36 -23.05
C ASN A 952 -1.01 12.65 -24.53
N THR A 953 0.25 12.49 -24.95
CA THR A 953 0.63 12.65 -26.36
C THR A 953 0.06 11.52 -27.22
N ILE A 954 0.19 10.28 -26.75
CA ILE A 954 -0.28 9.08 -27.48
C ILE A 954 -1.81 9.08 -27.59
N ASP A 955 -2.52 9.47 -26.52
CA ASP A 955 -3.97 9.66 -26.55
C ASP A 955 -4.39 10.76 -27.53
N LEU A 956 -3.71 11.92 -27.51
CA LEU A 956 -4.00 13.03 -28.43
C LEU A 956 -3.79 12.61 -29.88
N VAL A 957 -2.68 11.94 -30.19
CA VAL A 957 -2.39 11.36 -31.51
C VAL A 957 -3.45 10.32 -31.91
N GLY A 958 -3.88 9.45 -30.98
CA GLY A 958 -4.95 8.47 -31.22
C GLY A 958 -6.30 9.13 -31.52
N ARG A 959 -6.68 10.19 -30.80
CA ARG A 959 -7.90 10.98 -31.07
C ARG A 959 -7.84 11.69 -32.43
N ILE A 960 -6.66 12.11 -32.87
CA ILE A 960 -6.45 12.70 -34.19
C ILE A 960 -6.57 11.61 -35.28
N ALA A 961 -6.01 10.42 -35.06
CA ALA A 961 -6.05 9.30 -36.01
C ALA A 961 -7.47 8.75 -36.24
N ASP A 962 -8.25 8.57 -35.15
CA ASP A 962 -9.63 8.05 -35.23
C ASP A 962 -10.58 9.02 -35.93
N ARG A 963 -10.51 10.32 -35.59
CA ARG A 963 -11.48 11.32 -36.05
C ARG A 963 -11.08 12.08 -37.32
N GLY A 964 -9.78 12.20 -37.62
CA GLY A 964 -9.26 13.10 -38.65
C GLY A 964 -8.12 12.57 -39.52
N PRO A 965 -8.13 11.29 -39.93
CA PRO A 965 -7.00 10.66 -40.63
C PRO A 965 -6.62 11.39 -41.93
N GLU A 966 -7.61 11.84 -42.70
CA GLU A 966 -7.48 12.59 -43.97
C GLU A 966 -6.70 13.90 -43.85
N SER A 967 -6.63 14.47 -42.65
CA SER A 967 -5.96 15.76 -42.44
C SER A 967 -4.43 15.66 -42.51
N VAL A 968 -3.85 14.46 -42.42
CA VAL A 968 -2.41 14.21 -42.27
C VAL A 968 -1.91 13.20 -43.32
N ASN A 969 -0.69 13.42 -43.82
CA ASN A 969 -0.06 12.56 -44.82
C ASN A 969 0.35 11.20 -44.20
N ALA A 970 0.00 10.10 -44.86
CA ALA A 970 0.38 8.72 -44.50
C ALA A 970 1.87 8.54 -44.14
N ARG A 971 2.79 9.32 -44.72
CA ARG A 971 4.22 9.28 -44.35
C ARG A 971 4.48 9.68 -42.90
N GLU A 972 3.79 10.70 -42.37
CA GLU A 972 3.95 11.12 -40.97
C GLU A 972 3.24 10.14 -40.03
N TRP A 973 2.11 9.55 -40.46
CA TRP A 973 1.49 8.43 -39.74
C TRP A 973 2.42 7.22 -39.61
N MET A 974 3.12 6.82 -40.68
CA MET A 974 4.14 5.75 -40.62
C MET A 974 5.32 6.10 -39.73
N ARG A 975 5.77 7.37 -39.73
CA ARG A 975 6.80 7.83 -38.78
C ARG A 975 6.32 7.70 -37.34
N ILE A 976 5.07 8.08 -37.04
CA ILE A 976 4.47 7.89 -35.73
C ILE A 976 4.40 6.42 -35.35
N CYS A 977 4.06 5.49 -36.26
CA CYS A 977 4.12 4.04 -35.99
C CYS A 977 5.52 3.58 -35.54
N PHE A 978 6.59 4.05 -36.17
CA PHE A 978 7.96 3.74 -35.73
C PHE A 978 8.29 4.33 -34.35
N GLU A 979 7.85 5.56 -34.05
CA GLU A 979 8.12 6.20 -32.76
C GLU A 979 7.23 5.63 -31.62
N LEU A 980 6.04 5.10 -31.93
CA LEU A 980 5.16 4.36 -31.00
C LEU A 980 5.68 2.94 -30.68
N LEU A 981 6.47 2.34 -31.54
CA LEU A 981 7.03 0.99 -31.34
C LEU A 981 7.92 0.95 -30.08
N ASP A 982 8.72 1.98 -29.82
CA ASP A 982 9.49 2.09 -28.58
C ASP A 982 8.60 2.35 -27.35
N MET A 983 7.42 2.97 -27.51
CA MET A 983 6.47 3.17 -26.40
C MET A 983 5.86 1.85 -25.90
N LEU A 984 5.91 0.78 -26.69
CA LEU A 984 5.55 -0.58 -26.26
C LEU A 984 6.46 -1.12 -25.14
N LYS A 985 7.64 -0.53 -24.96
CA LYS A 985 8.62 -0.87 -23.91
C LYS A 985 8.38 -0.09 -22.60
N ALA A 986 7.56 0.95 -22.59
CA ALA A 986 7.26 1.76 -21.40
C ALA A 986 6.76 0.91 -20.24
N HIS A 987 7.10 1.26 -18.99
CA HIS A 987 6.78 0.44 -17.81
C HIS A 987 5.29 0.52 -17.40
N LYS A 988 4.67 1.70 -17.48
CA LYS A 988 3.23 1.88 -17.21
C LYS A 988 2.34 1.12 -18.20
N LYS A 989 1.37 0.38 -17.65
CA LYS A 989 0.36 -0.37 -18.45
C LYS A 989 -0.54 0.56 -19.29
N GLY A 990 -0.84 1.77 -18.80
CA GLY A 990 -1.64 2.77 -19.50
C GLY A 990 -1.04 3.19 -20.84
N ILE A 991 0.23 3.63 -20.82
CA ILE A 991 1.00 4.01 -22.02
C ILE A 991 1.01 2.90 -23.08
N ARG A 992 1.30 1.64 -22.67
CA ARG A 992 1.29 0.50 -23.60
C ARG A 992 -0.09 0.23 -24.20
N ARG A 993 -1.17 0.40 -23.42
CA ARG A 993 -2.55 0.27 -23.91
C ARG A 993 -2.90 1.40 -24.88
N ALA A 994 -2.57 2.64 -24.56
CA ALA A 994 -2.79 3.79 -25.42
C ALA A 994 -2.05 3.63 -26.76
N ALA A 995 -0.78 3.21 -26.73
CA ALA A 995 0.02 2.97 -27.94
C ALA A 995 -0.60 1.88 -28.82
N ASN A 996 -1.00 0.75 -28.22
CA ASN A 996 -1.67 -0.35 -28.92
C ASN A 996 -3.00 0.06 -29.56
N ASN A 997 -3.83 0.85 -28.87
CA ASN A 997 -5.07 1.41 -29.42
C ASN A 997 -4.76 2.36 -30.61
N THR A 998 -3.77 3.23 -30.46
CA THR A 998 -3.34 4.17 -31.50
C THR A 998 -2.77 3.47 -32.74
N PHE A 999 -2.09 2.33 -32.61
CA PHE A 999 -1.74 1.47 -33.74
C PHE A 999 -2.99 0.99 -34.51
N GLY A 1000 -4.05 0.59 -33.80
CA GLY A 1000 -5.34 0.20 -34.41
C GLY A 1000 -6.01 1.35 -35.19
N PHE A 1001 -5.99 2.57 -34.64
CA PHE A 1001 -6.51 3.76 -35.33
C PHE A 1001 -5.66 4.17 -36.55
N ILE A 1002 -4.33 4.07 -36.46
CA ILE A 1002 -3.45 4.40 -37.60
C ILE A 1002 -3.54 3.33 -38.70
N ALA A 1003 -3.67 2.05 -38.36
CA ALA A 1003 -3.89 1.00 -39.36
C ALA A 1003 -5.22 1.18 -40.11
N LYS A 1004 -6.28 1.63 -39.42
CA LYS A 1004 -7.55 2.04 -40.02
C LYS A 1004 -7.41 3.29 -40.93
N ALA A 1005 -6.41 4.15 -40.68
CA ALA A 1005 -6.17 5.39 -41.41
C ALA A 1005 -5.33 5.22 -42.70
N ILE A 1006 -4.28 4.38 -42.66
CA ILE A 1006 -3.39 4.14 -43.82
C ILE A 1006 -3.80 2.87 -44.59
N GLY A 1007 -4.25 1.84 -43.87
CA GLY A 1007 -4.29 0.45 -44.29
C GLY A 1007 -3.32 -0.41 -43.47
N PRO A 1008 -3.63 -1.71 -43.23
CA PRO A 1008 -2.89 -2.53 -42.29
C PRO A 1008 -1.49 -2.95 -42.79
N GLN A 1009 -1.29 -3.16 -44.09
CA GLN A 1009 -0.09 -3.84 -44.63
C GLN A 1009 1.23 -3.16 -44.25
N ASP A 1010 1.32 -1.83 -44.38
CA ASP A 1010 2.51 -1.07 -44.01
C ASP A 1010 2.79 -1.12 -42.50
N VAL A 1011 1.74 -1.09 -41.68
CA VAL A 1011 1.85 -1.18 -40.21
C VAL A 1011 2.29 -2.58 -39.79
N LEU A 1012 1.69 -3.63 -40.35
CA LEU A 1012 2.04 -5.03 -40.09
C LEU A 1012 3.52 -5.31 -40.39
N ALA A 1013 4.06 -4.77 -41.49
CA ALA A 1013 5.47 -4.94 -41.83
C ALA A 1013 6.41 -4.40 -40.73
N THR A 1014 6.05 -3.31 -40.04
CA THR A 1014 6.86 -2.78 -38.92
C THR A 1014 6.70 -3.63 -37.65
N LEU A 1015 5.48 -4.11 -37.37
CA LEU A 1015 5.20 -4.96 -36.21
C LEU A 1015 5.86 -6.35 -36.32
N LEU A 1016 5.75 -7.02 -37.47
CA LEU A 1016 6.33 -8.35 -37.68
C LEU A 1016 7.86 -8.35 -37.52
N ASN A 1017 8.54 -7.32 -38.02
CA ASN A 1017 9.99 -7.16 -37.79
C ASN A 1017 10.35 -7.04 -36.29
N ASN A 1018 9.48 -6.48 -35.46
CA ASN A 1018 9.70 -6.38 -34.01
C ASN A 1018 9.48 -7.71 -33.27
N LEU A 1019 8.84 -8.72 -33.88
CA LEU A 1019 8.72 -10.07 -33.28
C LEU A 1019 10.07 -10.80 -33.18
N ARG A 1020 11.11 -10.33 -33.89
CA ARG A 1020 12.49 -10.85 -33.82
C ARG A 1020 13.31 -10.24 -32.67
N VAL A 1021 12.76 -9.28 -31.93
CA VAL A 1021 13.47 -8.69 -30.78
C VAL A 1021 13.50 -9.65 -29.60
N GLN A 1022 14.68 -9.95 -29.08
CA GLN A 1022 14.88 -10.92 -27.99
C GLN A 1022 14.02 -10.61 -26.74
N GLU A 1023 13.80 -9.33 -26.44
CA GLU A 1023 13.02 -8.85 -25.29
C GLU A 1023 11.56 -9.34 -25.30
N ARG A 1024 11.17 -10.09 -24.27
CA ARG A 1024 9.81 -10.65 -24.13
C ARG A 1024 8.72 -9.56 -24.06
N GLN A 1025 8.97 -8.42 -23.43
CA GLN A 1025 7.93 -7.38 -23.30
C GLN A 1025 7.60 -6.76 -24.66
N SER A 1026 8.62 -6.36 -25.45
CA SER A 1026 8.47 -5.86 -26.82
C SER A 1026 7.63 -6.83 -27.66
N ARG A 1027 8.01 -8.11 -27.73
CA ARG A 1027 7.27 -9.15 -28.48
C ARG A 1027 5.83 -9.33 -28.02
N VAL A 1028 5.57 -9.36 -26.70
CA VAL A 1028 4.20 -9.51 -26.16
C VAL A 1028 3.32 -8.31 -26.51
N CYS A 1029 3.86 -7.09 -26.48
CA CYS A 1029 3.10 -5.89 -26.80
C CYS A 1029 2.85 -5.77 -28.31
N THR A 1030 3.82 -6.16 -29.14
CA THR A 1030 3.65 -6.31 -30.59
C THR A 1030 2.58 -7.34 -30.94
N ALA A 1031 2.54 -8.48 -30.26
CA ALA A 1031 1.49 -9.49 -30.45
C ALA A 1031 0.08 -8.93 -30.14
N VAL A 1032 -0.05 -8.09 -29.10
CA VAL A 1032 -1.31 -7.38 -28.81
C VAL A 1032 -1.64 -6.35 -29.89
N ALA A 1033 -0.66 -5.56 -30.35
CA ALA A 1033 -0.85 -4.57 -31.40
C ALA A 1033 -1.32 -5.22 -32.72
N ILE A 1034 -0.74 -6.37 -33.11
CA ILE A 1034 -1.18 -7.13 -34.30
C ILE A 1034 -2.63 -7.63 -34.13
N GLY A 1035 -3.00 -8.10 -32.93
CA GLY A 1035 -4.39 -8.49 -32.64
C GLY A 1035 -5.38 -7.33 -32.82
N ILE A 1036 -5.07 -6.14 -32.32
CA ILE A 1036 -5.91 -4.93 -32.46
C ILE A 1036 -5.95 -4.43 -33.91
N VAL A 1037 -4.84 -4.49 -34.65
CA VAL A 1037 -4.83 -4.17 -36.09
C VAL A 1037 -5.72 -5.14 -36.88
N ALA A 1038 -5.81 -6.40 -36.47
CA ALA A 1038 -6.71 -7.39 -37.08
C ALA A 1038 -8.17 -7.23 -36.67
N GLU A 1039 -8.45 -6.72 -35.47
CA GLU A 1039 -9.78 -6.27 -35.05
C GLU A 1039 -10.26 -5.09 -35.92
N THR A 1040 -9.44 -4.03 -36.06
CA THR A 1040 -9.83 -2.81 -36.78
C THR A 1040 -9.81 -2.91 -38.31
N CYS A 1041 -8.96 -3.80 -38.87
CA CYS A 1041 -8.80 -3.98 -40.33
C CYS A 1041 -9.25 -5.36 -40.85
N ALA A 1042 -9.97 -6.12 -40.02
CA ALA A 1042 -10.44 -7.49 -40.22
C ALA A 1042 -9.33 -8.57 -40.40
N PRO A 1043 -9.52 -9.81 -39.88
CA PRO A 1043 -8.43 -10.79 -39.79
C PRO A 1043 -7.86 -11.26 -41.12
N PHE A 1044 -8.65 -11.28 -42.19
CA PHE A 1044 -8.21 -11.72 -43.52
C PHE A 1044 -7.00 -10.92 -44.07
N THR A 1045 -6.80 -9.68 -43.61
CA THR A 1045 -5.65 -8.85 -44.01
C THR A 1045 -4.36 -9.18 -43.25
N VAL A 1046 -4.49 -9.72 -42.03
CA VAL A 1046 -3.39 -9.93 -41.08
C VAL A 1046 -2.95 -11.40 -41.03
N LEU A 1047 -3.92 -12.32 -41.05
CA LEU A 1047 -3.71 -13.74 -40.81
C LEU A 1047 -2.76 -14.40 -41.83
N PRO A 1048 -2.83 -14.14 -43.15
CA PRO A 1048 -1.89 -14.72 -44.11
C PRO A 1048 -0.44 -14.27 -43.87
N ALA A 1049 -0.23 -13.03 -43.41
CA ALA A 1049 1.09 -12.51 -43.09
C ALA A 1049 1.68 -13.15 -41.83
N LEU A 1050 0.87 -13.32 -40.77
CA LEU A 1050 1.25 -14.08 -39.57
C LEU A 1050 1.59 -15.54 -39.90
N MET A 1051 0.74 -16.23 -40.67
CA MET A 1051 0.97 -17.62 -41.06
C MET A 1051 2.21 -17.80 -41.94
N ASN A 1052 2.60 -16.77 -42.72
CA ASN A 1052 3.84 -16.79 -43.47
C ASN A 1052 5.07 -16.57 -42.57
N GLU A 1053 5.01 -15.65 -41.61
CA GLU A 1053 6.11 -15.38 -40.68
C GLU A 1053 6.33 -16.55 -39.69
N TYR A 1054 5.31 -17.36 -39.38
CA TYR A 1054 5.46 -18.63 -38.63
C TYR A 1054 6.39 -19.65 -39.34
N ARG A 1055 6.56 -19.55 -40.66
CA ARG A 1055 7.47 -20.42 -41.43
C ARG A 1055 8.95 -20.05 -41.25
N VAL A 1056 9.26 -18.93 -40.60
CA VAL A 1056 10.63 -18.57 -40.24
C VAL A 1056 11.09 -19.50 -39.11
N PRO A 1057 12.21 -20.22 -39.23
CA PRO A 1057 12.66 -21.23 -38.27
C PRO A 1057 13.26 -20.62 -36.98
N GLU A 1058 12.74 -19.46 -36.53
CA GLU A 1058 13.13 -18.85 -35.27
C GLU A 1058 12.03 -19.06 -34.21
N LEU A 1059 12.34 -19.92 -33.23
CA LEU A 1059 11.49 -20.29 -32.10
C LEU A 1059 10.88 -19.07 -31.34
N ASN A 1060 11.58 -17.92 -31.36
CA ASN A 1060 11.10 -16.66 -30.77
C ASN A 1060 9.94 -16.02 -31.55
N VAL A 1061 10.00 -16.12 -32.88
CA VAL A 1061 9.04 -15.55 -33.83
C VAL A 1061 7.82 -16.45 -33.91
N GLN A 1062 8.00 -17.77 -33.95
CA GLN A 1062 6.91 -18.76 -33.92
C GLN A 1062 6.06 -18.63 -32.64
N ASN A 1063 6.69 -18.59 -31.46
CA ASN A 1063 6.03 -18.25 -30.19
C ASN A 1063 5.35 -16.85 -30.23
N GLY A 1064 5.94 -15.88 -30.95
CA GLY A 1064 5.39 -14.54 -31.16
C GLY A 1064 4.13 -14.54 -32.01
N VAL A 1065 4.10 -15.33 -33.09
CA VAL A 1065 2.93 -15.54 -33.96
C VAL A 1065 1.84 -16.29 -33.21
N LEU A 1066 2.13 -17.41 -32.56
CA LEU A 1066 1.15 -18.15 -31.74
C LEU A 1066 0.51 -17.25 -30.68
N LYS A 1067 1.31 -16.39 -30.03
CA LYS A 1067 0.77 -15.41 -29.09
C LYS A 1067 -0.04 -14.29 -29.75
N SER A 1068 0.32 -13.87 -30.96
CA SER A 1068 -0.45 -12.91 -31.75
C SER A 1068 -1.81 -13.51 -32.15
N LEU A 1069 -1.83 -14.80 -32.54
CA LEU A 1069 -3.05 -15.56 -32.79
C LEU A 1069 -3.91 -15.70 -31.53
N SER A 1070 -3.32 -15.90 -30.35
CA SER A 1070 -4.09 -15.98 -29.09
C SER A 1070 -4.86 -14.69 -28.81
N PHE A 1071 -4.24 -13.51 -28.99
CA PHE A 1071 -4.92 -12.22 -28.84
C PHE A 1071 -5.87 -11.91 -30.01
N LEU A 1072 -5.52 -12.30 -31.24
CA LEU A 1072 -6.41 -12.21 -32.41
C LEU A 1072 -7.74 -12.92 -32.13
N PHE A 1073 -7.70 -14.19 -31.76
CA PHE A 1073 -8.90 -14.98 -31.50
C PHE A 1073 -9.65 -14.55 -30.23
N GLU A 1074 -8.96 -13.92 -29.26
CA GLU A 1074 -9.60 -13.28 -28.10
C GLU A 1074 -10.41 -12.03 -28.48
N TYR A 1075 -9.89 -11.15 -29.37
CA TYR A 1075 -10.55 -9.90 -29.73
C TYR A 1075 -11.65 -10.04 -30.79
N ILE A 1076 -11.53 -11.00 -31.73
CA ILE A 1076 -12.48 -11.11 -32.86
C ILE A 1076 -13.75 -11.89 -32.52
N GLY A 1077 -13.75 -12.65 -31.41
CA GLY A 1077 -14.90 -13.42 -30.94
C GLY A 1077 -15.52 -14.32 -32.03
N GLU A 1078 -16.82 -14.12 -32.29
CA GLU A 1078 -17.63 -14.90 -33.24
C GLU A 1078 -17.08 -14.90 -34.68
N MET A 1079 -16.31 -13.89 -35.08
CA MET A 1079 -15.65 -13.86 -36.40
C MET A 1079 -14.60 -14.96 -36.56
N ALA A 1080 -14.19 -15.64 -35.48
CA ALA A 1080 -13.23 -16.74 -35.51
C ALA A 1080 -13.65 -17.90 -36.43
N LYS A 1081 -14.96 -18.15 -36.56
CA LYS A 1081 -15.54 -19.30 -37.30
C LYS A 1081 -15.00 -19.41 -38.74
N ASP A 1082 -14.86 -18.27 -39.43
CA ASP A 1082 -14.50 -18.21 -40.85
C ASP A 1082 -12.99 -18.46 -41.08
N TYR A 1083 -12.20 -18.50 -40.00
CA TYR A 1083 -10.74 -18.66 -40.03
C TYR A 1083 -10.24 -19.96 -39.37
N VAL A 1084 -11.09 -20.72 -38.67
CA VAL A 1084 -10.68 -21.94 -37.93
C VAL A 1084 -9.92 -22.91 -38.84
N TYR A 1085 -10.53 -23.32 -39.95
CA TYR A 1085 -9.95 -24.28 -40.88
C TYR A 1085 -8.63 -23.81 -41.52
N ALA A 1086 -8.42 -22.49 -41.65
CA ALA A 1086 -7.15 -21.94 -42.14
C ALA A 1086 -6.03 -22.06 -41.10
N VAL A 1087 -6.36 -21.98 -39.80
CA VAL A 1087 -5.38 -21.99 -38.70
C VAL A 1087 -5.15 -23.38 -38.12
N THR A 1088 -6.08 -24.33 -38.29
CA THR A 1088 -5.94 -25.70 -37.78
C THR A 1088 -4.59 -26.36 -38.12
N PRO A 1089 -4.05 -26.31 -39.37
CA PRO A 1089 -2.76 -26.93 -39.68
C PRO A 1089 -1.54 -26.26 -39.00
N LEU A 1090 -1.65 -24.99 -38.60
CA LEU A 1090 -0.61 -24.29 -37.84
C LEU A 1090 -0.67 -24.70 -36.37
N LEU A 1091 -1.86 -24.93 -35.83
CA LEU A 1091 -2.06 -25.45 -34.48
C LEU A 1091 -1.68 -26.93 -34.37
N GLU A 1092 -1.86 -27.72 -35.44
CA GLU A 1092 -1.42 -29.12 -35.50
C GLU A 1092 0.10 -29.23 -35.28
N ASP A 1093 0.89 -28.49 -36.07
CA ASP A 1093 2.34 -28.37 -35.92
C ASP A 1093 2.73 -27.91 -34.49
N ALA A 1094 2.13 -26.82 -34.00
CA ALA A 1094 2.47 -26.22 -32.71
C ALA A 1094 2.03 -27.04 -31.47
N LEU A 1095 1.05 -27.94 -31.61
CA LEU A 1095 0.63 -28.87 -30.54
C LEU A 1095 1.44 -30.17 -30.52
N ILE A 1096 2.07 -30.53 -31.65
CA ILE A 1096 2.93 -31.71 -31.81
C ILE A 1096 4.41 -31.38 -31.52
N ASP A 1097 4.82 -30.11 -31.64
CA ASP A 1097 6.20 -29.68 -31.39
C ASP A 1097 6.74 -30.10 -30.01
N ARG A 1098 8.05 -30.35 -29.95
CA ARG A 1098 8.77 -30.82 -28.75
C ARG A 1098 8.83 -29.77 -27.63
N ASP A 1099 8.81 -28.48 -27.94
CA ASP A 1099 8.85 -27.38 -26.97
C ASP A 1099 7.54 -27.26 -26.18
N GLN A 1100 7.66 -27.21 -24.86
CA GLN A 1100 6.53 -26.98 -23.94
C GLN A 1100 5.91 -25.59 -24.13
N VAL A 1101 6.66 -24.57 -24.56
CA VAL A 1101 6.12 -23.21 -24.75
C VAL A 1101 5.27 -23.12 -26.02
N HIS A 1102 5.64 -23.84 -27.09
CA HIS A 1102 4.79 -24.00 -28.28
C HIS A 1102 3.46 -24.66 -27.92
N ARG A 1103 3.48 -25.84 -27.29
CA ARG A 1103 2.24 -26.54 -26.87
C ARG A 1103 1.40 -25.70 -25.89
N GLN A 1104 2.02 -24.98 -24.96
CA GLN A 1104 1.34 -24.05 -24.05
C GLN A 1104 0.66 -22.89 -24.78
N THR A 1105 1.34 -22.25 -25.74
CA THR A 1105 0.80 -21.09 -26.46
C THR A 1105 -0.25 -21.51 -27.47
N ALA A 1106 -0.05 -22.63 -28.19
CA ALA A 1106 -1.05 -23.23 -29.06
C ALA A 1106 -2.33 -23.62 -28.29
N ALA A 1107 -2.22 -24.25 -27.11
CA ALA A 1107 -3.37 -24.51 -26.25
C ALA A 1107 -4.13 -23.22 -25.87
N SER A 1108 -3.41 -22.12 -25.61
CA SER A 1108 -4.01 -20.81 -25.39
C SER A 1108 -4.81 -20.33 -26.62
N VAL A 1109 -4.28 -20.47 -27.84
CA VAL A 1109 -5.02 -20.16 -29.07
C VAL A 1109 -6.28 -21.02 -29.18
N VAL A 1110 -6.15 -22.34 -29.01
CA VAL A 1110 -7.27 -23.28 -29.10
C VAL A 1110 -8.38 -22.94 -28.11
N LYS A 1111 -8.04 -22.52 -26.88
CA LYS A 1111 -9.03 -22.04 -25.90
C LYS A 1111 -9.86 -20.87 -26.45
N HIS A 1112 -9.23 -19.84 -26.99
CA HIS A 1112 -9.95 -18.66 -27.50
C HIS A 1112 -10.74 -18.98 -28.78
N VAL A 1113 -10.19 -19.80 -29.68
CA VAL A 1113 -10.91 -20.29 -30.86
C VAL A 1113 -12.15 -21.09 -30.45
N ALA A 1114 -12.02 -22.04 -29.53
CA ALA A 1114 -13.11 -22.88 -29.06
C ALA A 1114 -14.24 -22.04 -28.43
N LEU A 1115 -13.91 -21.12 -27.52
CA LEU A 1115 -14.87 -20.23 -26.88
C LEU A 1115 -15.52 -19.23 -27.85
N GLY A 1116 -14.80 -18.75 -28.87
CA GLY A 1116 -15.34 -17.85 -29.90
C GLY A 1116 -16.25 -18.53 -30.93
N VAL A 1117 -16.25 -19.87 -31.01
CA VAL A 1117 -16.94 -20.64 -32.06
C VAL A 1117 -18.02 -21.59 -31.49
N VAL A 1118 -18.36 -21.44 -30.21
CA VAL A 1118 -19.44 -22.19 -29.54
C VAL A 1118 -20.78 -22.03 -30.29
N GLY A 1119 -21.35 -23.14 -30.75
CA GLY A 1119 -22.63 -23.15 -31.47
C GLY A 1119 -22.59 -22.60 -32.90
N LEU A 1120 -21.40 -22.34 -33.46
CA LEU A 1120 -21.22 -21.83 -34.84
C LEU A 1120 -20.87 -22.92 -35.88
N GLY A 1121 -20.90 -24.20 -35.48
CA GLY A 1121 -20.86 -25.36 -36.40
C GLY A 1121 -19.47 -25.92 -36.75
N CYS A 1122 -18.39 -25.50 -36.07
CA CYS A 1122 -17.02 -26.00 -36.31
C CYS A 1122 -16.58 -27.10 -35.30
N GLU A 1123 -17.52 -27.95 -34.88
CA GLU A 1123 -17.31 -29.01 -33.89
C GLU A 1123 -16.27 -30.05 -34.36
N ASP A 1124 -16.19 -30.29 -35.67
CA ASP A 1124 -15.24 -31.20 -36.33
C ASP A 1124 -13.79 -30.75 -36.14
N ALA A 1125 -13.51 -29.46 -36.37
CA ALA A 1125 -12.20 -28.86 -36.16
C ALA A 1125 -11.81 -28.85 -34.67
N MET A 1126 -12.78 -28.63 -33.77
CA MET A 1126 -12.53 -28.70 -32.33
C MET A 1126 -12.24 -30.13 -31.87
N LEU A 1127 -12.92 -31.15 -32.44
CA LEU A 1127 -12.69 -32.55 -32.13
C LEU A 1127 -11.29 -33.00 -32.60
N HIS A 1128 -10.87 -32.57 -33.79
CA HIS A 1128 -9.49 -32.76 -34.25
C HIS A 1128 -8.47 -32.14 -33.28
N LEU A 1129 -8.66 -30.89 -32.84
CA LEU A 1129 -7.78 -30.22 -31.87
C LEU A 1129 -7.79 -30.91 -30.48
N LEU A 1130 -8.92 -31.49 -30.06
CA LEU A 1130 -9.02 -32.27 -28.82
C LEU A 1130 -8.09 -33.48 -28.83
N ASN A 1131 -8.04 -34.21 -29.95
CA ASN A 1131 -7.16 -35.37 -30.11
C ASN A 1131 -5.66 -35.01 -29.98
N LEU A 1132 -5.27 -33.80 -30.36
CA LEU A 1132 -3.90 -33.29 -30.25
C LEU A 1132 -3.59 -32.74 -28.85
N LEU A 1133 -4.59 -32.20 -28.14
CA LEU A 1133 -4.44 -31.74 -26.76
C LEU A 1133 -4.41 -32.89 -25.74
N TRP A 1134 -5.20 -33.96 -25.94
CA TRP A 1134 -5.38 -35.02 -24.95
C TRP A 1134 -4.08 -35.70 -24.45
N PRO A 1135 -3.09 -36.02 -25.31
CA PRO A 1135 -1.82 -36.62 -24.87
C PRO A 1135 -1.02 -35.72 -23.91
N ASN A 1136 -1.19 -34.40 -24.01
CA ASN A 1136 -0.45 -33.42 -23.21
C ASN A 1136 -0.95 -33.32 -21.76
N LEU A 1137 -2.04 -33.99 -21.40
CA LEU A 1137 -2.62 -34.05 -20.04
C LEU A 1137 -1.66 -34.61 -18.96
N PHE A 1138 -0.58 -35.28 -19.37
CA PHE A 1138 0.44 -35.81 -18.45
C PHE A 1138 1.62 -34.85 -18.21
N GLU A 1139 1.57 -33.62 -18.72
CA GLU A 1139 2.58 -32.59 -18.47
C GLU A 1139 2.62 -32.15 -16.99
N THR A 1140 3.83 -32.05 -16.42
CA THR A 1140 4.01 -31.71 -15.00
C THR A 1140 4.29 -30.22 -14.75
N SER A 1141 4.44 -29.41 -15.81
CA SER A 1141 4.72 -27.98 -15.70
C SER A 1141 3.43 -27.19 -15.48
N PRO A 1142 3.24 -26.48 -14.33
CA PRO A 1142 1.97 -25.82 -13.99
C PRO A 1142 1.44 -24.90 -15.10
N HIS A 1143 2.31 -24.06 -15.66
CA HIS A 1143 1.95 -23.12 -16.72
C HIS A 1143 1.47 -23.78 -18.02
N VAL A 1144 1.85 -25.04 -18.26
CA VAL A 1144 1.52 -25.82 -19.45
C VAL A 1144 0.23 -26.60 -19.19
N ILE A 1145 0.18 -27.38 -18.10
CA ILE A 1145 -0.99 -28.21 -17.74
C ILE A 1145 -2.24 -27.38 -17.50
N ASP A 1146 -2.13 -26.21 -16.85
CA ASP A 1146 -3.30 -25.35 -16.62
C ASP A 1146 -3.85 -24.79 -17.96
N ARG A 1147 -2.99 -24.50 -18.95
CA ARG A 1147 -3.43 -24.02 -20.27
C ARG A 1147 -4.03 -25.14 -21.13
N ILE A 1148 -3.53 -26.37 -21.01
CA ILE A 1148 -4.13 -27.54 -21.67
C ILE A 1148 -5.50 -27.84 -21.08
N ILE A 1149 -5.65 -27.80 -19.76
CA ILE A 1149 -6.95 -28.00 -19.09
C ILE A 1149 -7.92 -26.87 -19.46
N GLU A 1150 -7.49 -25.59 -19.44
CA GLU A 1150 -8.30 -24.48 -19.96
C GLU A 1150 -8.73 -24.67 -21.42
N ALA A 1151 -7.88 -25.23 -22.28
CA ALA A 1151 -8.18 -25.49 -23.69
C ALA A 1151 -9.18 -26.66 -23.88
N ILE A 1152 -9.01 -27.75 -23.14
CA ILE A 1152 -9.94 -28.89 -23.12
C ILE A 1152 -11.32 -28.43 -22.61
N ILE A 1153 -11.37 -27.59 -21.57
CA ILE A 1153 -12.61 -26.99 -21.07
C ILE A 1153 -13.23 -26.04 -22.11
N GLY A 1154 -12.41 -25.25 -22.81
CA GLY A 1154 -12.87 -24.42 -23.93
C GLY A 1154 -13.55 -25.26 -25.02
N ILE A 1155 -12.90 -26.34 -25.46
CA ILE A 1155 -13.45 -27.30 -26.43
C ILE A 1155 -14.74 -27.98 -25.91
N ASN A 1156 -14.80 -28.32 -24.62
CA ASN A 1156 -15.99 -28.91 -24.01
C ASN A 1156 -17.22 -28.00 -24.14
N MET A 1157 -17.03 -26.67 -24.13
CA MET A 1157 -18.12 -25.73 -24.39
C MET A 1157 -18.54 -25.69 -25.87
N SER A 1158 -17.64 -25.99 -26.81
CA SER A 1158 -17.92 -25.99 -28.25
C SER A 1158 -18.58 -27.27 -28.74
N ILE A 1159 -18.12 -28.44 -28.27
CA ILE A 1159 -18.59 -29.78 -28.70
C ILE A 1159 -19.67 -30.34 -27.74
N GLY A 1160 -19.71 -29.86 -26.50
CA GLY A 1160 -20.60 -30.36 -25.45
C GLY A 1160 -20.02 -31.51 -24.62
N PRO A 1161 -20.60 -31.80 -23.46
CA PRO A 1161 -20.01 -32.69 -22.46
C PRO A 1161 -19.94 -34.14 -22.91
N GLY A 1162 -20.91 -34.66 -23.67
CA GLY A 1162 -20.96 -36.08 -24.02
C GLY A 1162 -19.73 -36.58 -24.79
N LEU A 1163 -19.30 -35.82 -25.81
CA LEU A 1163 -18.13 -36.17 -26.60
C LEU A 1163 -16.83 -36.06 -25.80
N THR A 1164 -16.68 -35.04 -24.95
CA THR A 1164 -15.51 -34.91 -24.06
C THR A 1164 -15.49 -36.01 -22.98
N MET A 1165 -16.65 -36.35 -22.41
CA MET A 1165 -16.76 -37.34 -21.34
C MET A 1165 -16.38 -38.75 -21.79
N ASN A 1166 -16.60 -39.11 -23.07
CA ASN A 1166 -16.09 -40.36 -23.65
C ASN A 1166 -14.56 -40.51 -23.50
N TYR A 1167 -13.80 -39.41 -23.54
CA TYR A 1167 -12.35 -39.43 -23.27
C TYR A 1167 -12.07 -39.51 -21.76
N VAL A 1168 -12.85 -38.82 -20.92
CA VAL A 1168 -12.70 -38.81 -19.45
C VAL A 1168 -12.95 -40.18 -18.83
N TRP A 1169 -13.97 -40.92 -19.27
CA TRP A 1169 -14.36 -42.20 -18.68
C TRP A 1169 -13.23 -43.24 -18.65
N ALA A 1170 -12.38 -43.27 -19.68
CA ALA A 1170 -11.29 -44.23 -19.81
C ALA A 1170 -10.19 -44.09 -18.73
N GLY A 1171 -9.96 -42.89 -18.19
CA GLY A 1171 -8.89 -42.63 -17.22
C GLY A 1171 -9.34 -42.42 -15.77
N LEU A 1172 -10.62 -42.16 -15.53
CA LEU A 1172 -11.15 -41.79 -14.21
C LEU A 1172 -10.93 -42.90 -13.17
N PHE A 1173 -11.25 -44.15 -13.50
CA PHE A 1173 -11.02 -45.32 -12.63
C PHE A 1173 -9.72 -46.09 -12.91
N HIS A 1174 -8.84 -45.59 -13.77
CA HIS A 1174 -7.63 -46.30 -14.21
C HIS A 1174 -6.71 -46.72 -13.03
N PRO A 1175 -6.11 -47.93 -13.02
CA PRO A 1175 -5.38 -48.44 -11.85
C PRO A 1175 -4.23 -47.55 -11.34
N ALA A 1176 -3.52 -46.85 -12.24
CA ALA A 1176 -2.43 -45.95 -11.86
C ALA A 1176 -2.94 -44.59 -11.34
N ARG A 1177 -2.63 -44.26 -10.07
CA ARG A 1177 -2.97 -42.96 -9.43
C ARG A 1177 -2.50 -41.74 -10.24
N LYS A 1178 -1.36 -41.85 -10.96
CA LYS A 1178 -0.84 -40.80 -11.85
C LYS A 1178 -1.76 -40.46 -13.02
N VAL A 1179 -2.60 -41.41 -13.47
CA VAL A 1179 -3.60 -41.19 -14.52
C VAL A 1179 -4.90 -40.66 -13.92
N ARG A 1180 -5.36 -41.23 -12.78
CA ARG A 1180 -6.59 -40.77 -12.13
C ARG A 1180 -6.55 -39.29 -11.75
N VAL A 1181 -5.42 -38.78 -11.23
CA VAL A 1181 -5.37 -37.39 -10.71
C VAL A 1181 -5.67 -36.32 -11.78
N PRO A 1182 -5.04 -36.30 -12.97
CA PRO A 1182 -5.43 -35.39 -14.05
C PRO A 1182 -6.87 -35.59 -14.56
N TYR A 1183 -7.33 -36.84 -14.65
CA TYR A 1183 -8.68 -37.14 -15.16
C TYR A 1183 -9.79 -36.73 -14.18
N PHE A 1184 -9.60 -36.95 -12.87
CA PHE A 1184 -10.47 -36.38 -11.84
C PHE A 1184 -10.43 -34.84 -11.81
N ARG A 1185 -9.29 -34.21 -12.14
CA ARG A 1185 -9.25 -32.75 -12.30
C ARG A 1185 -10.16 -32.31 -13.44
N ILE A 1186 -10.04 -32.89 -14.64
CA ILE A 1186 -10.96 -32.58 -15.76
C ILE A 1186 -12.42 -32.85 -15.38
N TYR A 1187 -12.72 -34.03 -14.80
CA TYR A 1187 -14.08 -34.38 -14.38
C TYR A 1187 -14.67 -33.34 -13.42
N ASN A 1188 -13.92 -32.92 -12.40
CA ASN A 1188 -14.39 -31.93 -11.43
C ASN A 1188 -14.69 -30.57 -12.07
N GLU A 1189 -13.86 -30.12 -13.02
CA GLU A 1189 -14.07 -28.84 -13.71
C GLU A 1189 -15.30 -28.91 -14.64
N ILE A 1190 -15.47 -29.99 -15.40
CA ILE A 1190 -16.67 -30.20 -16.25
C ILE A 1190 -17.93 -30.33 -15.40
N TYR A 1191 -17.89 -31.08 -14.30
CA TYR A 1191 -19.01 -31.26 -13.37
C TYR A 1191 -19.45 -29.94 -12.71
N VAL A 1192 -18.51 -29.06 -12.36
CA VAL A 1192 -18.81 -27.71 -11.84
C VAL A 1192 -19.43 -26.79 -12.90
N LEU A 1193 -19.17 -27.03 -14.19
CA LEU A 1193 -19.71 -26.24 -15.29
C LEU A 1193 -21.07 -26.75 -15.80
N GLN A 1194 -21.29 -28.08 -15.79
CA GLN A 1194 -22.32 -28.75 -16.61
C GLN A 1194 -22.92 -30.02 -15.95
N SER A 1195 -23.08 -30.05 -14.62
CA SER A 1195 -23.65 -31.19 -13.85
C SER A 1195 -24.84 -31.88 -14.53
N ASP A 1196 -25.86 -31.09 -14.86
CA ASP A 1196 -27.15 -31.61 -15.34
C ASP A 1196 -27.05 -32.09 -16.78
N ALA A 1197 -26.22 -31.41 -17.59
CA ALA A 1197 -25.93 -31.79 -18.97
C ALA A 1197 -25.02 -33.02 -19.08
N MET A 1198 -24.39 -33.48 -17.98
CA MET A 1198 -23.68 -34.76 -17.93
C MET A 1198 -24.62 -35.95 -17.70
N VAL A 1199 -25.84 -35.75 -17.16
CA VAL A 1199 -26.78 -36.83 -16.78
C VAL A 1199 -27.04 -37.86 -17.90
N PRO A 1200 -27.20 -37.47 -19.18
CA PRO A 1200 -27.40 -38.41 -20.30
C PRO A 1200 -26.13 -39.16 -20.75
N TYR A 1201 -24.95 -38.77 -20.26
CA TYR A 1201 -23.65 -39.26 -20.74
C TYR A 1201 -22.85 -40.04 -19.68
N TYR A 1202 -23.46 -40.34 -18.53
CA TYR A 1202 -22.95 -41.37 -17.62
C TYR A 1202 -23.09 -42.75 -18.26
N PRO A 1203 -22.08 -43.64 -18.16
CA PRO A 1203 -22.20 -45.00 -18.63
C PRO A 1203 -23.32 -45.74 -17.88
N THR A 1204 -23.99 -46.66 -18.57
CA THR A 1204 -24.86 -47.65 -17.91
C THR A 1204 -23.99 -48.57 -17.07
N LEU A 1205 -24.43 -48.83 -15.84
CA LEU A 1205 -23.76 -49.71 -14.88
C LEU A 1205 -24.77 -50.74 -14.43
N ASP A 1206 -24.66 -51.96 -14.95
CA ASP A 1206 -25.66 -53.04 -14.85
C ASP A 1206 -25.73 -53.70 -13.45
N ASP A 1207 -25.33 -52.97 -12.40
CA ASP A 1207 -25.39 -53.38 -10.99
C ASP A 1207 -26.75 -53.01 -10.39
N GLU A 1208 -27.45 -53.96 -9.75
CA GLU A 1208 -28.81 -53.81 -9.18
C GLU A 1208 -28.97 -52.68 -8.14
N LYS A 1209 -27.88 -52.04 -7.71
CA LYS A 1209 -27.85 -50.93 -6.73
C LYS A 1209 -27.52 -49.57 -7.35
N ILE A 1210 -27.21 -49.52 -8.64
CA ILE A 1210 -26.69 -48.34 -9.35
C ILE A 1210 -27.50 -48.04 -10.62
N ASP A 1211 -28.24 -49.03 -11.14
CA ASP A 1211 -29.19 -48.84 -12.23
C ASP A 1211 -30.28 -47.79 -11.89
N ARG A 1212 -30.77 -47.11 -12.92
CA ARG A 1212 -31.72 -45.99 -12.87
C ARG A 1212 -32.94 -46.31 -13.74
N PRO A 1213 -33.87 -47.17 -13.27
CA PRO A 1213 -34.94 -47.73 -14.09
C PRO A 1213 -35.87 -46.65 -14.68
N GLU A 1214 -35.94 -45.46 -14.08
CA GLU A 1214 -36.68 -44.30 -14.59
C GLU A 1214 -36.23 -43.89 -15.99
N LEU A 1215 -34.94 -44.06 -16.32
CA LEU A 1215 -34.39 -43.73 -17.64
C LEU A 1215 -34.74 -44.77 -18.72
N ALA A 1216 -35.21 -45.95 -18.31
CA ALA A 1216 -35.66 -47.02 -19.21
C ALA A 1216 -37.19 -46.98 -19.47
N ILE A 1217 -37.93 -46.05 -18.84
CA ILE A 1217 -39.37 -45.91 -19.03
C ILE A 1217 -39.66 -45.26 -20.39
N VAL A 1218 -40.31 -46.00 -21.27
CA VAL A 1218 -40.92 -45.49 -22.51
C VAL A 1218 -42.43 -45.41 -22.29
N ILE A 1219 -43.01 -44.23 -22.57
CA ILE A 1219 -44.44 -43.89 -22.39
C ILE A 1219 -45.14 -43.84 -23.75
#